data_AF-A0A4R5CIE5-F1
#
_entry.id   AF-A0A4R5CIE5-F1
#
_cell.length_a   1.000
_cell.length_b   1.000
_cell.length_c   1.000
_cell.angle_alpha   90.00
_cell.angle_beta   90.00
_cell.angle_gamma   90.00
#
_symmetry.space_group_name_H-M   'P 1'
#
loop_
_entity.id
_entity.type
_entity.pdbx_description
1 polymer ?
#
loop_
_entity_poly.entity_id
_entity_poly.type
_entity_poly.pdbx_seq_one_letter_code
_entity_poly.pdbx_strand_id
1 'polypeptide(L)'
;MLNRRARVIIPAAVTALIAAATAVTTPTAVAVDPDDLTRPGESVLVETGNETIAPGMELTTFSRLEDGGWNAGSVLEVDLDAGVTLDYQYSGEVTRTATVRSLAEASGATAAINGDFYDINNSNAPLGAGVSRDEGMVTAPTAGHENALAVSSEGAVQLAQVFLEGTAVTGDGVSLRLAGVNTFRLPADGIGVFTSAWGEYTRANTVDGAAGKAEVAVVDGVVTAVGTTLGVGPIAADTMILVGRDAGAAALLELQPGDTVDVTYAPRSDLGEVAVAVGGNHMLVDDGVQRTFTDTEPAARSAVGLSEDGRTMYLVSIDGKQAHSRGMTLTETAEVMHDLGAYDALNIDGGGSSTLVVRDPATDDHAVVNSPSDGSERSVSNGLALFAAEGSGELDGFRVTAGAVTSDPDGTADGYSDDGIDRVFPGLTRTVQALGHDETYAPVAARPRWQSSDRRVATVTRDADGTATVTGVRPGEADIEASLLGADGEVEITVLGELRHIEPTATLVPLGGADDTGRVELTGYDVDGYRAPIEPADVTVAGVDGVVELVPDGDGFSVRPLTDNGSALVRLEAAGVETSVAVTIGLEEVTVADFADAADWTVAFARATGTIAPAQGPDGRDAVELTYDFTGPNTRAAYAMPPAQFSMPGQPQAVNAWVEGDGQGTWIRMRVYDRNGTLLTLNGGYTTFTGWQQLTFPVPPGTEYPLTFRDIYAVEASGARSYHGTTSFSDISVEIAPEVDLPVEDRFEDPVIVTNGTVDDAAQQIAVMSDSQFVGRDPGSDIVAAARRTLQEIVAADPDALVINGDLVDEAAPIDFDLARQVLDEELAGVDFPWYYVPGNHEVQGGPIDNFVAEFGATQNTVDIETDDGTTRIITLNSAFGTLRGGGFDQIAQLRAGLDEAAADPEVTGVLVFAHHPPNDPLPTANSQLADRREAAMLETWLADFEAASGKSAAFVGAHAGVFDASSVDGVPFLVNGNSGKGPASTPDHGGFTGWTMLGLEPSHGDHGDDDAWLRAEVIARVDAIALDVPATLAVGATGSVSATVDQDGVRTVPVQWPVSALWGGDGVHVGAPADAPRDAVVAVDPAAGTIQGLRSGTATVTVTVNGWTATRDVTVG
;
A
#
# COMPACT_ATOMS: atom_id res chain seq x y z
N MET A 1 -52.06 58.00 31.43
CA MET A 1 -52.58 58.38 30.09
C MET A 1 -53.14 57.10 29.45
N LEU A 2 -54.44 56.84 29.61
CA LEU A 2 -55.45 56.76 28.52
C LEU A 2 -55.12 55.70 27.44
N ASN A 3 -55.72 54.49 27.54
CA ASN A 3 -56.86 53.99 26.72
C ASN A 3 -56.42 53.43 25.33
N ARG A 4 -56.74 52.22 24.84
CA ARG A 4 -57.91 51.32 24.97
C ARG A 4 -57.59 49.91 24.40
N ARG A 5 -58.03 48.86 25.14
CA ARG A 5 -58.84 47.65 24.76
C ARG A 5 -58.42 46.83 23.51
N ALA A 6 -58.36 45.49 23.57
CA ALA A 6 -59.57 44.68 23.79
C ALA A 6 -59.35 43.29 24.45
N ARG A 7 -60.32 43.03 25.34
CA ARG A 7 -60.66 41.88 26.19
C ARG A 7 -60.45 40.48 25.59
N VAL A 8 -59.74 39.65 26.36
CA VAL A 8 -59.91 38.19 26.42
C VAL A 8 -60.49 37.85 27.80
N ILE A 9 -61.52 37.00 27.84
CA ILE A 9 -62.18 36.52 29.06
C ILE A 9 -61.77 35.06 29.25
N ILE A 10 -61.22 34.78 30.43
CA ILE A 10 -60.98 33.44 31.01
C ILE A 10 -62.33 32.89 31.53
N PRO A 11 -62.53 31.56 31.60
CA PRO A 11 -62.50 30.98 32.94
C PRO A 11 -61.82 29.60 33.00
N ALA A 12 -61.10 29.40 34.11
CA ALA A 12 -60.61 28.11 34.58
C ALA A 12 -61.75 27.28 35.19
N ALA A 13 -61.71 25.95 35.00
CA ALA A 13 -61.61 24.96 36.09
C ALA A 13 -61.84 23.50 35.63
N VAL A 14 -60.79 22.69 35.81
CA VAL A 14 -60.78 21.38 36.52
C VAL A 14 -61.31 20.11 35.81
N THR A 15 -60.33 19.40 35.23
CA THR A 15 -59.96 17.96 35.40
C THR A 15 -60.76 16.86 34.70
N ALA A 16 -60.11 16.25 33.71
CA ALA A 16 -60.12 14.81 33.45
C ALA A 16 -58.69 14.36 33.07
N LEU A 17 -58.19 13.31 33.72
CA LEU A 17 -56.92 12.65 33.41
C LEU A 17 -56.91 12.18 31.95
N ILE A 18 -55.89 12.56 31.19
CA ILE A 18 -55.47 11.87 29.97
C ILE A 18 -54.00 11.48 30.19
N ALA A 19 -53.73 10.17 30.19
CA ALA A 19 -52.39 9.65 30.10
C ALA A 19 -51.84 10.01 28.71
N ALA A 20 -50.91 10.97 28.66
CA ALA A 20 -50.14 11.24 27.47
C ALA A 20 -48.99 10.23 27.43
N ALA A 21 -49.08 9.27 26.52
CA ALA A 21 -47.91 8.54 26.04
C ALA A 21 -47.05 9.56 25.29
N THR A 22 -45.92 9.95 25.88
CA THR A 22 -44.85 10.64 25.17
C THR A 22 -44.19 9.61 24.27
N ALA A 23 -44.57 9.61 22.99
CA ALA A 23 -43.76 8.99 21.95
C ALA A 23 -42.43 9.75 21.92
N VAL A 24 -41.38 9.11 22.42
CA VAL A 24 -40.01 9.50 22.14
C VAL A 24 -39.78 9.08 20.70
N THR A 25 -39.87 10.01 19.76
CA THR A 25 -39.34 9.82 18.42
C THR A 25 -37.82 9.88 18.56
N THR A 26 -37.18 8.72 18.59
CA THR A 26 -35.75 8.63 18.25
C THR A 26 -35.60 9.16 16.82
N PRO A 27 -34.67 10.08 16.54
CA PRO A 27 -34.38 10.43 15.17
C PRO A 27 -33.91 9.16 14.46
N THR A 28 -34.50 8.86 13.31
CA THR A 28 -33.94 7.89 12.36
C THR A 28 -32.57 8.42 11.94
N ALA A 29 -31.51 7.62 12.15
CA ALA A 29 -30.23 7.88 11.51
C ALA A 29 -30.48 7.99 10.00
N VAL A 30 -29.96 9.04 9.39
CA VAL A 30 -30.03 9.19 7.94
C VAL A 30 -28.97 8.24 7.38
N ALA A 31 -29.33 7.42 6.40
CA ALA A 31 -28.37 6.57 5.70
C ALA A 31 -27.24 7.43 5.15
N VAL A 32 -26.01 6.97 5.34
CA VAL A 32 -24.82 7.63 4.86
C VAL A 32 -24.54 7.14 3.45
N ASP A 33 -24.15 8.04 2.57
CA ASP A 33 -23.72 7.71 1.22
C ASP A 33 -22.50 6.77 1.32
N PRO A 34 -22.40 5.69 0.52
CA PRO A 34 -21.18 4.88 0.43
C PRO A 34 -19.90 5.73 0.27
N ASP A 35 -20.02 6.91 -0.33
CA ASP A 35 -18.94 7.89 -0.54
C ASP A 35 -18.53 8.66 0.72
N ASP A 36 -19.30 8.57 1.81
CA ASP A 36 -19.07 9.28 3.07
C ASP A 36 -19.11 8.31 4.26
N LEU A 37 -18.54 7.11 4.13
CA LEU A 37 -18.41 6.10 5.21
C LEU A 37 -17.51 6.54 6.39
N THR A 38 -17.33 7.84 6.56
CA THR A 38 -16.66 8.51 7.68
C THR A 38 -17.58 8.54 8.90
N ARG A 39 -17.04 8.12 10.04
CA ARG A 39 -17.66 8.36 11.35
C ARG A 39 -16.86 9.42 12.10
N PRO A 40 -17.39 10.64 12.27
CA PRO A 40 -16.66 11.71 12.92
C PRO A 40 -16.12 11.31 14.29
N GLY A 41 -14.79 11.31 14.43
CA GLY A 41 -14.08 10.95 15.66
C GLY A 41 -13.84 9.44 15.85
N GLU A 42 -14.26 8.58 14.92
CA GLU A 42 -14.05 7.12 14.97
C GLU A 42 -13.27 6.61 13.74
N SER A 43 -13.48 7.23 12.56
CA SER A 43 -12.78 6.89 11.32
C SER A 43 -12.51 8.13 10.48
N VAL A 44 -11.48 8.08 9.63
CA VAL A 44 -11.27 9.02 8.54
C VAL A 44 -11.17 8.24 7.24
N LEU A 45 -11.97 8.65 6.26
CA LEU A 45 -11.92 8.14 4.91
C LEU A 45 -10.69 8.71 4.19
N VAL A 46 -9.89 7.83 3.60
CA VAL A 46 -8.60 8.19 3.00
C VAL A 46 -8.69 8.12 1.48
N GLU A 47 -9.29 7.06 0.95
CA GLU A 47 -9.51 6.87 -0.47
C GLU A 47 -10.94 6.37 -0.72
N THR A 48 -11.54 6.84 -1.81
CA THR A 48 -12.81 6.35 -2.35
C THR A 48 -12.75 6.31 -3.87
N GLY A 49 -13.24 5.24 -4.47
CA GLY A 49 -13.41 5.12 -5.92
C GLY A 49 -14.84 4.74 -6.26
N ASN A 50 -15.42 5.36 -7.29
CA ASN A 50 -16.78 5.08 -7.75
C ASN A 50 -16.81 4.65 -9.20
N GLU A 51 -17.60 3.63 -9.49
CA GLU A 51 -17.77 3.12 -10.84
C GLU A 51 -19.18 2.57 -11.07
N THR A 52 -19.83 3.06 -12.12
CA THR A 52 -21.10 2.50 -12.60
C THR A 52 -20.83 1.22 -13.39
N ILE A 53 -21.30 0.08 -12.87
CA ILE A 53 -21.09 -1.24 -13.49
C ILE A 53 -22.13 -1.52 -14.59
N ALA A 54 -23.38 -1.18 -14.28
CA ALA A 54 -24.54 -1.32 -15.15
C ALA A 54 -25.67 -0.45 -14.58
N PRO A 55 -26.78 -0.20 -15.32
CA PRO A 55 -27.91 0.55 -14.78
C PRO A 55 -28.42 -0.06 -13.48
N GLY A 56 -28.39 0.74 -12.41
CA GLY A 56 -28.79 0.31 -11.07
C GLY A 56 -27.75 -0.57 -10.37
N MET A 57 -26.47 -0.52 -10.76
CA MET A 57 -25.35 -1.19 -10.08
C MET A 57 -24.18 -0.21 -9.97
N GLU A 58 -24.01 0.39 -8.79
CA GLU A 58 -22.93 1.35 -8.49
C GLU A 58 -21.93 0.71 -7.53
N LEU A 59 -20.66 0.68 -7.91
CA LEU A 59 -19.57 0.14 -7.10
C LEU A 59 -18.81 1.30 -6.43
N THR A 60 -18.69 1.24 -5.11
CA THR A 60 -17.82 2.10 -4.32
C THR A 60 -16.72 1.27 -3.68
N THR A 61 -15.45 1.58 -3.94
CA THR A 61 -14.31 1.07 -3.18
C THR A 61 -13.87 2.10 -2.15
N PHE A 62 -13.39 1.67 -0.99
CA PHE A 62 -12.96 2.59 0.05
C PHE A 62 -11.76 2.07 0.84
N SER A 63 -10.95 3.01 1.33
CA SER A 63 -9.92 2.81 2.35
C SER A 63 -10.14 3.82 3.47
N ARG A 64 -10.19 3.35 4.71
CA ARG A 64 -10.36 4.21 5.89
C ARG A 64 -9.41 3.82 6.99
N LEU A 65 -8.98 4.82 7.74
CA LEU A 65 -8.17 4.66 8.93
C LEU A 65 -9.02 4.84 10.18
N GLU A 66 -8.82 3.97 11.17
CA GLU A 66 -9.50 3.96 12.46
C GLU A 66 -8.47 3.72 13.58
N ASP A 67 -8.89 3.84 14.85
CA ASP A 67 -8.04 3.50 16.00
C ASP A 67 -7.46 2.07 15.92
N GLY A 68 -8.28 1.13 15.44
CA GLY A 68 -7.89 -0.27 15.23
C GLY A 68 -6.87 -0.49 14.09
N GLY A 69 -6.64 0.51 13.22
CA GLY A 69 -5.81 0.44 12.03
C GLY A 69 -6.61 0.55 10.73
N TRP A 70 -5.94 0.29 9.61
CA TRP A 70 -6.53 0.38 8.27
C TRP A 70 -7.63 -0.65 8.03
N ASN A 71 -8.66 -0.22 7.31
CA ASN A 71 -9.73 -1.04 6.78
C ASN A 71 -10.03 -0.61 5.34
N ALA A 72 -10.08 -1.58 4.44
CA ALA A 72 -10.48 -1.38 3.05
C ALA A 72 -11.60 -2.34 2.67
N GLY A 73 -12.42 -1.94 1.71
CA GLY A 73 -13.52 -2.75 1.22
C GLY A 73 -14.18 -2.18 -0.03
N SER A 74 -15.24 -2.88 -0.44
CA SER A 74 -16.04 -2.55 -1.62
C SER A 74 -17.52 -2.73 -1.30
N VAL A 75 -18.34 -1.83 -1.81
CA VAL A 75 -19.80 -1.81 -1.69
C VAL A 75 -20.38 -1.77 -3.10
N LEU A 76 -21.14 -2.78 -3.50
CA LEU A 76 -22.00 -2.71 -4.69
C LEU A 76 -23.42 -2.37 -4.24
N GLU A 77 -23.86 -1.16 -4.54
CA GLU A 77 -25.25 -0.74 -4.39
C GLU A 77 -26.05 -1.17 -5.63
N VAL A 78 -27.19 -1.84 -5.41
CA VAL A 78 -28.02 -2.40 -6.47
C VAL A 78 -29.46 -1.91 -6.34
N ASP A 79 -29.93 -1.15 -7.35
CA ASP A 79 -31.34 -0.79 -7.51
C ASP A 79 -32.12 -1.97 -8.11
N LEU A 80 -32.93 -2.62 -7.28
CA LEU A 80 -33.74 -3.77 -7.66
C LEU A 80 -34.92 -3.38 -8.59
N ASP A 81 -35.30 -2.11 -8.67
CA ASP A 81 -36.29 -1.61 -9.64
C ASP A 81 -35.69 -1.41 -11.05
N ALA A 82 -34.36 -1.47 -11.20
CA ALA A 82 -33.65 -1.29 -12.48
C ALA A 82 -33.69 -2.52 -13.42
N GLY A 83 -34.42 -3.58 -13.03
CA GLY A 83 -34.55 -4.80 -13.85
C GLY A 83 -33.44 -5.82 -13.62
N VAL A 84 -32.66 -5.67 -12.55
CA VAL A 84 -31.65 -6.64 -12.12
C VAL A 84 -32.31 -7.96 -11.74
N THR A 85 -31.75 -9.07 -12.21
CA THR A 85 -32.17 -10.42 -11.79
C THR A 85 -31.05 -11.12 -11.05
N LEU A 86 -31.43 -11.96 -10.09
CA LEU A 86 -30.52 -12.70 -9.22
C LEU A 86 -30.70 -14.19 -9.47
N ASP A 87 -29.62 -14.98 -9.33
CA ASP A 87 -29.69 -16.44 -9.28
C ASP A 87 -28.61 -17.05 -8.36
N TYR A 88 -28.84 -18.30 -7.96
CA TYR A 88 -27.90 -19.09 -7.18
C TYR A 88 -26.75 -19.58 -8.05
N GLN A 89 -25.52 -19.26 -7.66
CA GLN A 89 -24.33 -19.56 -8.43
C GLN A 89 -23.54 -20.70 -7.77
N TYR A 90 -23.17 -21.72 -8.54
CA TYR A 90 -22.32 -22.83 -8.09
C TYR A 90 -21.76 -23.58 -9.31
N SER A 91 -20.85 -24.55 -9.09
CA SER A 91 -20.16 -25.22 -10.20
C SER A 91 -20.97 -26.30 -10.95
N GLY A 92 -22.29 -26.41 -10.71
CA GLY A 92 -23.11 -27.54 -11.18
C GLY A 92 -23.02 -28.82 -10.33
N GLU A 93 -22.10 -28.86 -9.36
CA GLU A 93 -21.95 -29.94 -8.38
C GLU A 93 -21.76 -29.34 -6.98
N VAL A 94 -22.65 -29.63 -6.05
CA VAL A 94 -22.67 -29.14 -4.66
C VAL A 94 -21.37 -29.44 -3.90
N THR A 95 -20.66 -30.51 -4.26
CA THR A 95 -19.41 -30.90 -3.57
C THR A 95 -18.14 -30.45 -4.29
N ARG A 96 -18.28 -29.71 -5.40
CA ARG A 96 -17.17 -29.14 -6.16
C ARG A 96 -17.17 -27.62 -5.97
N THR A 97 -16.00 -27.11 -5.62
CA THR A 97 -15.78 -25.67 -5.47
C THR A 97 -15.23 -25.07 -6.76
N ALA A 98 -15.51 -23.79 -6.99
CA ALA A 98 -14.90 -22.97 -8.02
C ALA A 98 -14.73 -21.54 -7.48
N THR A 99 -13.90 -20.73 -8.12
CA THR A 99 -13.74 -19.33 -7.72
C THR A 99 -14.95 -18.52 -8.16
N VAL A 100 -15.31 -17.45 -7.44
CA VAL A 100 -16.48 -16.60 -7.77
C VAL A 100 -16.33 -16.02 -9.18
N ARG A 101 -15.13 -15.56 -9.55
CA ARG A 101 -14.83 -15.05 -10.89
C ARG A 101 -15.10 -16.09 -11.96
N SER A 102 -14.58 -17.31 -11.80
CA SER A 102 -14.79 -18.38 -12.78
C SER A 102 -16.27 -18.77 -12.95
N LEU A 103 -17.06 -18.63 -11.89
CA LEU A 103 -18.50 -18.87 -11.94
C LEU A 103 -19.24 -17.69 -12.60
N ALA A 104 -18.80 -16.45 -12.37
CA ALA A 104 -19.35 -15.25 -13.00
C ALA A 104 -19.11 -15.28 -14.52
N GLU A 105 -17.88 -15.56 -14.94
CA GLU A 105 -17.50 -15.75 -16.35
C GLU A 105 -18.34 -16.85 -17.01
N ALA A 106 -18.51 -18.00 -16.34
CA ALA A 106 -19.26 -19.13 -16.90
C ALA A 106 -20.76 -18.85 -17.07
N SER A 107 -21.32 -17.99 -16.21
CA SER A 107 -22.75 -17.63 -16.25
C SER A 107 -23.02 -16.34 -17.04
N GLY A 108 -22.00 -15.52 -17.33
CA GLY A 108 -22.16 -14.18 -17.88
C GLY A 108 -22.77 -13.20 -16.87
N ALA A 109 -22.55 -13.41 -15.58
CA ALA A 109 -23.07 -12.51 -14.53
C ALA A 109 -22.46 -11.12 -14.67
N THR A 110 -23.25 -10.07 -14.47
CA THR A 110 -22.76 -8.69 -14.43
C THR A 110 -21.98 -8.42 -13.14
N ALA A 111 -22.42 -9.00 -12.03
CA ALA A 111 -21.69 -9.01 -10.77
C ALA A 111 -21.95 -10.32 -10.02
N ALA A 112 -21.04 -10.70 -9.14
CA ALA A 112 -21.21 -11.86 -8.27
C ALA A 112 -20.47 -11.68 -6.94
N ILE A 113 -21.04 -12.18 -5.86
CA ILE A 113 -20.39 -12.25 -4.54
C ILE A 113 -20.40 -13.69 -4.05
N ASN A 114 -19.39 -14.08 -3.25
CA ASN A 114 -19.38 -15.37 -2.58
C ASN A 114 -20.64 -15.59 -1.74
N GLY A 115 -20.97 -16.85 -1.49
CA GLY A 115 -22.21 -17.22 -0.81
C GLY A 115 -21.98 -17.74 0.61
N ASP A 116 -22.61 -18.87 0.86
CA ASP A 116 -22.81 -19.45 2.18
C ASP A 116 -21.56 -20.11 2.76
N PHE A 117 -21.60 -20.35 4.08
CA PHE A 117 -20.64 -21.21 4.77
C PHE A 117 -20.72 -22.64 4.23
N TYR A 118 -19.60 -23.35 4.22
CA TYR A 118 -19.53 -24.70 3.67
C TYR A 118 -18.60 -25.62 4.47
N ASP A 119 -18.73 -26.93 4.26
CA ASP A 119 -17.92 -27.98 4.90
C ASP A 119 -16.50 -28.05 4.27
N ILE A 120 -15.76 -26.95 4.40
CA ILE A 120 -14.55 -26.54 3.67
C ILE A 120 -13.37 -27.52 3.69
N ASN A 121 -13.30 -28.42 4.68
CA ASN A 121 -12.20 -29.38 4.80
C ASN A 121 -12.63 -30.81 4.46
N ASN A 122 -13.81 -30.97 3.85
CA ASN A 122 -14.41 -32.27 3.71
C ASN A 122 -15.31 -32.39 2.46
N SER A 123 -16.63 -32.20 2.57
CA SER A 123 -17.53 -32.36 1.41
C SER A 123 -17.59 -31.13 0.50
N ASN A 124 -17.17 -29.97 1.01
CA ASN A 124 -17.36 -28.65 0.40
C ASN A 124 -18.82 -28.22 0.18
N ALA A 125 -19.81 -29.01 0.65
CA ALA A 125 -21.20 -28.66 0.45
C ALA A 125 -21.62 -27.48 1.36
N PRO A 126 -22.49 -26.58 0.88
CA PRO A 126 -23.03 -25.48 1.68
C PRO A 126 -23.82 -25.96 2.90
N LEU A 127 -23.86 -25.13 3.95
CA LEU A 127 -24.54 -25.44 5.21
C LEU A 127 -26.02 -25.03 5.20
N GLY A 128 -26.36 -24.00 4.43
CA GLY A 128 -27.64 -23.33 4.30
C GLY A 128 -28.37 -23.67 3.00
N ALA A 129 -29.38 -22.86 2.66
CA ALA A 129 -30.23 -23.10 1.50
C ALA A 129 -29.57 -22.63 0.20
N GLY A 130 -29.70 -23.43 -0.85
CA GLY A 130 -29.37 -23.04 -2.22
C GLY A 130 -30.55 -23.36 -3.13
N VAL A 131 -31.16 -22.33 -3.70
CA VAL A 131 -32.29 -22.46 -4.63
C VAL A 131 -31.96 -21.68 -5.90
N SER A 132 -31.97 -22.35 -7.05
CA SER A 132 -31.81 -21.72 -8.36
C SER A 132 -33.16 -21.58 -9.04
N ARG A 133 -33.31 -20.54 -9.89
CA ARG A 133 -34.53 -20.33 -10.68
C ARG A 133 -34.87 -21.52 -11.58
N ASP A 134 -33.83 -22.12 -12.18
CA ASP A 134 -33.99 -23.17 -13.18
C ASP A 134 -33.97 -24.57 -12.57
N GLU A 135 -33.23 -24.78 -11.48
CA GLU A 135 -33.08 -26.10 -10.84
C GLU A 135 -33.99 -26.31 -9.62
N GLY A 136 -34.57 -25.24 -9.07
CA GLY A 136 -35.27 -25.28 -7.79
C GLY A 136 -34.29 -25.48 -6.62
N MET A 137 -34.69 -26.21 -5.58
CA MET A 137 -33.84 -26.44 -4.41
C MET A 137 -32.67 -27.38 -4.73
N VAL A 138 -31.47 -26.81 -4.82
CA VAL A 138 -30.20 -27.50 -5.07
C VAL A 138 -29.66 -28.11 -3.78
N THR A 139 -29.68 -27.37 -2.67
CA THR A 139 -29.27 -27.84 -1.34
C THR A 139 -30.22 -27.33 -0.26
N ALA A 140 -30.46 -28.16 0.76
CA ALA A 140 -31.30 -27.82 1.90
C ALA A 140 -30.45 -27.37 3.10
N PRO A 141 -30.95 -26.38 3.87
CA PRO A 141 -30.24 -25.88 5.03
C PRO A 141 -30.19 -26.91 6.16
N THR A 142 -29.09 -26.85 6.91
CA THR A 142 -28.92 -27.56 8.18
C THR A 142 -29.41 -26.70 9.34
N ALA A 143 -29.65 -27.35 10.49
CA ALA A 143 -30.18 -26.66 11.66
C ALA A 143 -29.24 -25.54 12.13
N GLY A 144 -29.74 -24.31 12.21
CA GLY A 144 -28.98 -23.10 12.53
C GLY A 144 -28.48 -22.30 11.33
N HIS A 145 -28.70 -22.78 10.11
CA HIS A 145 -28.30 -22.14 8.84
C HIS A 145 -29.52 -21.88 7.93
N GLU A 146 -30.68 -21.56 8.52
CA GLU A 146 -31.91 -21.32 7.77
C GLU A 146 -32.04 -19.89 7.24
N ASN A 147 -31.23 -18.95 7.73
CA ASN A 147 -31.22 -17.57 7.25
C ASN A 147 -30.64 -17.50 5.83
N ALA A 148 -31.32 -16.80 4.93
CA ALA A 148 -30.91 -16.68 3.54
C ALA A 148 -31.37 -15.34 2.96
N LEU A 149 -30.63 -14.82 1.98
CA LEU A 149 -31.21 -13.94 0.97
C LEU A 149 -32.14 -14.79 0.11
N ALA A 150 -33.40 -14.39 -0.01
CA ALA A 150 -34.40 -15.11 -0.79
C ALA A 150 -35.12 -14.18 -1.77
N VAL A 151 -35.36 -14.70 -2.97
CA VAL A 151 -36.16 -14.04 -4.02
C VAL A 151 -37.41 -14.86 -4.28
N SER A 152 -38.57 -14.23 -4.16
CA SER A 152 -39.85 -14.87 -4.50
C SER A 152 -40.01 -15.09 -6.01
N SER A 153 -40.92 -15.97 -6.40
CA SER A 153 -41.32 -16.14 -7.81
C SER A 153 -41.97 -14.87 -8.41
N GLU A 154 -42.42 -13.94 -7.57
CA GLU A 154 -42.93 -12.62 -7.98
C GLU A 154 -41.83 -11.54 -8.09
N GLY A 155 -40.57 -11.87 -7.74
CA GLY A 155 -39.43 -10.97 -7.85
C GLY A 155 -39.08 -10.18 -6.58
N ALA A 156 -39.90 -10.24 -5.53
CA ALA A 156 -39.58 -9.60 -4.24
C ALA A 156 -38.35 -10.25 -3.58
N VAL A 157 -37.39 -9.43 -3.15
CA VAL A 157 -36.15 -9.83 -2.46
C VAL A 157 -36.29 -9.54 -0.96
N GLN A 158 -35.98 -10.51 -0.11
CA GLN A 158 -36.01 -10.37 1.36
C GLN A 158 -34.94 -11.23 2.02
N LEU A 159 -34.45 -10.80 3.19
CA LEU A 159 -33.74 -11.68 4.11
C LEU A 159 -34.77 -12.48 4.91
N ALA A 160 -34.79 -13.80 4.72
CA ALA A 160 -35.84 -14.66 5.27
C ALA A 160 -35.28 -15.99 5.75
N GLN A 161 -36.12 -16.76 6.47
CA GLN A 161 -35.78 -18.13 6.84
C GLN A 161 -36.31 -19.11 5.81
N VAL A 162 -35.41 -19.84 5.15
CA VAL A 162 -35.75 -20.89 4.19
C VAL A 162 -35.61 -22.25 4.86
N PHE A 163 -36.62 -23.10 4.73
CA PHE A 163 -36.63 -24.47 5.25
C PHE A 163 -36.89 -25.46 4.12
N LEU A 164 -36.52 -26.72 4.32
CA LEU A 164 -36.95 -27.81 3.44
C LEU A 164 -38.41 -28.20 3.74
N GLU A 165 -39.25 -28.33 2.73
CA GLU A 165 -40.49 -29.11 2.75
C GLU A 165 -40.40 -30.23 1.72
N GLY A 166 -40.57 -31.49 2.13
CA GLY A 166 -40.32 -32.61 1.23
C GLY A 166 -40.62 -33.97 1.83
N THR A 167 -41.11 -34.87 0.98
CA THR A 167 -41.56 -36.21 1.32
C THR A 167 -41.18 -37.22 0.24
N ALA A 168 -40.91 -38.45 0.65
CA ALA A 168 -40.88 -39.62 -0.22
C ALA A 168 -42.12 -40.48 0.10
N VAL A 169 -43.08 -40.55 -0.82
CA VAL A 169 -44.34 -41.29 -0.65
C VAL A 169 -44.26 -42.60 -1.40
N THR A 170 -44.33 -43.71 -0.67
CA THR A 170 -44.30 -45.05 -1.25
C THR A 170 -45.63 -45.40 -1.95
N GLY A 171 -45.62 -46.37 -2.86
CA GLY A 171 -46.81 -46.78 -3.62
C GLY A 171 -47.98 -47.33 -2.77
N ASP A 172 -47.72 -47.74 -1.53
CA ASP A 172 -48.73 -48.14 -0.54
C ASP A 172 -49.21 -46.96 0.35
N GLY A 173 -48.70 -45.74 0.11
CA GLY A 173 -49.13 -44.50 0.72
C GLY A 173 -48.39 -44.13 2.02
N VAL A 174 -47.27 -44.78 2.34
CA VAL A 174 -46.44 -44.38 3.48
C VAL A 174 -45.65 -43.12 3.11
N SER A 175 -45.83 -42.06 3.89
CA SER A 175 -45.12 -40.79 3.70
C SER A 175 -43.90 -40.72 4.60
N LEU A 176 -42.72 -40.72 4.01
CA LEU A 176 -41.44 -40.54 4.69
C LEU A 176 -41.01 -39.07 4.58
N ARG A 177 -40.73 -38.42 5.71
CA ARG A 177 -40.28 -37.02 5.72
C ARG A 177 -38.82 -36.92 5.32
N LEU A 178 -38.52 -36.07 4.35
CA LEU A 178 -37.13 -35.72 4.00
C LEU A 178 -36.58 -34.69 4.99
N ALA A 179 -35.31 -34.84 5.35
CA ALA A 179 -34.60 -34.00 6.31
C ALA A 179 -33.36 -33.33 5.70
N GLY A 180 -33.09 -33.55 4.41
CA GLY A 180 -32.02 -32.90 3.66
C GLY A 180 -32.14 -33.15 2.17
N VAL A 181 -31.56 -32.25 1.39
CA VAL A 181 -31.36 -32.33 -0.06
C VAL A 181 -29.88 -32.00 -0.29
N ASN A 182 -29.12 -32.90 -0.91
CA ASN A 182 -27.68 -32.72 -1.20
C ASN A 182 -26.88 -32.12 -0.03
N THR A 183 -27.14 -32.59 1.21
CA THR A 183 -26.57 -31.99 2.42
C THR A 183 -25.35 -32.76 2.91
N PHE A 184 -24.36 -32.04 3.47
CA PHE A 184 -23.15 -32.66 4.05
C PHE A 184 -23.43 -33.52 5.29
N ARG A 185 -24.54 -33.28 6.01
CA ARG A 185 -24.86 -34.00 7.24
C ARG A 185 -26.37 -34.10 7.47
N LEU A 186 -26.84 -35.33 7.63
CA LEU A 186 -28.22 -35.61 8.01
C LEU A 186 -28.41 -35.58 9.53
N PRO A 187 -29.51 -34.98 10.01
CA PRO A 187 -29.87 -35.05 11.42
C PRO A 187 -30.16 -36.49 11.85
N ALA A 188 -30.07 -36.76 13.15
CA ALA A 188 -30.42 -38.07 13.71
C ALA A 188 -31.82 -38.50 13.25
N ASP A 189 -31.97 -39.79 12.94
CA ASP A 189 -33.21 -40.39 12.43
C ASP A 189 -33.71 -39.87 11.07
N GLY A 190 -32.96 -38.99 10.40
CA GLY A 190 -33.37 -38.35 9.15
C GLY A 190 -33.20 -39.19 7.88
N ILE A 191 -33.91 -38.78 6.82
CA ILE A 191 -33.75 -39.27 5.45
C ILE A 191 -33.37 -38.10 4.55
N GLY A 192 -32.26 -38.19 3.82
CA GLY A 192 -31.86 -37.22 2.81
C GLY A 192 -32.14 -37.71 1.39
N VAL A 193 -32.36 -36.78 0.47
CA VAL A 193 -32.32 -37.05 -0.98
C VAL A 193 -31.05 -36.46 -1.59
N PHE A 194 -30.39 -37.23 -2.45
CA PHE A 194 -29.21 -36.82 -3.21
C PHE A 194 -29.53 -36.95 -4.70
N THR A 195 -29.23 -35.91 -5.46
CA THR A 195 -29.49 -35.82 -6.91
C THR A 195 -28.18 -35.82 -7.69
N SER A 196 -28.25 -35.71 -9.02
CA SER A 196 -27.07 -35.53 -9.87
C SER A 196 -26.22 -34.32 -9.48
N ALA A 197 -26.81 -33.30 -8.86
CA ALA A 197 -26.10 -32.12 -8.37
C ALA A 197 -25.18 -32.42 -7.18
N TRP A 198 -25.22 -33.60 -6.54
CA TRP A 198 -24.33 -33.88 -5.40
C TRP A 198 -22.84 -33.91 -5.78
N GLY A 199 -22.49 -34.36 -6.98
CA GLY A 199 -21.09 -34.59 -7.39
C GLY A 199 -20.52 -35.94 -6.91
N GLU A 200 -19.19 -36.05 -6.85
CA GLU A 200 -18.50 -37.34 -6.67
C GLU A 200 -18.26 -37.75 -5.21
N TYR A 201 -18.44 -36.81 -4.27
CA TYR A 201 -18.09 -37.03 -2.87
C TYR A 201 -18.93 -38.14 -2.21
N THR A 202 -18.34 -38.85 -1.25
CA THR A 202 -19.00 -40.00 -0.61
C THR A 202 -20.20 -39.59 0.25
N ARG A 203 -21.37 -40.17 -0.03
CA ARG A 203 -22.57 -39.98 0.80
C ARG A 203 -22.44 -40.62 2.18
N ALA A 204 -21.43 -41.48 2.38
CA ALA A 204 -21.22 -42.16 3.65
C ALA A 204 -20.99 -41.21 4.83
N ASN A 205 -20.33 -40.07 4.58
CA ASN A 205 -19.97 -39.12 5.62
C ASN A 205 -21.17 -38.29 6.11
N THR A 206 -22.26 -38.26 5.32
CA THR A 206 -23.51 -37.57 5.68
C THR A 206 -24.23 -38.20 6.88
N VAL A 207 -23.90 -39.46 7.20
CA VAL A 207 -24.45 -40.22 8.33
C VAL A 207 -23.35 -40.71 9.28
N ASP A 208 -22.21 -40.01 9.33
CA ASP A 208 -21.10 -40.42 10.19
C ASP A 208 -21.53 -40.53 11.67
N GLY A 209 -21.03 -41.59 12.34
CA GLY A 209 -21.41 -41.95 13.70
C GLY A 209 -22.81 -42.56 13.88
N ALA A 210 -23.59 -42.80 12.81
CA ALA A 210 -24.89 -43.46 12.89
C ALA A 210 -24.79 -44.95 13.25
N ALA A 211 -25.75 -45.47 14.01
CA ALA A 211 -25.86 -46.90 14.31
C ALA A 211 -26.50 -47.67 13.14
N GLY A 212 -27.41 -47.03 12.42
CA GLY A 212 -28.04 -47.56 11.21
C GLY A 212 -27.84 -46.65 10.00
N LYS A 213 -27.60 -47.24 8.83
CA LYS A 213 -27.49 -46.52 7.55
C LYS A 213 -28.10 -47.32 6.40
N ALA A 214 -28.73 -46.62 5.47
CA ALA A 214 -29.32 -47.21 4.27
C ALA A 214 -29.18 -46.27 3.06
N GLU A 215 -29.02 -46.85 1.88
CA GLU A 215 -29.09 -46.18 0.57
C GLU A 215 -30.18 -46.86 -0.26
N VAL A 216 -31.03 -46.06 -0.90
CA VAL A 216 -32.05 -46.50 -1.84
C VAL A 216 -31.91 -45.71 -3.13
N ALA A 217 -31.70 -46.40 -4.25
CA ALA A 217 -31.68 -45.77 -5.56
C ALA A 217 -33.08 -45.81 -6.18
N VAL A 218 -33.55 -44.65 -6.63
CA VAL A 218 -34.85 -44.44 -7.28
C VAL A 218 -34.59 -43.88 -8.68
N VAL A 219 -35.02 -44.59 -9.71
CA VAL A 219 -34.89 -44.17 -11.12
C VAL A 219 -36.30 -44.02 -11.68
N ASP A 220 -36.64 -42.84 -12.21
CA ASP A 220 -37.98 -42.52 -12.72
C ASP A 220 -39.13 -42.92 -11.75
N GLY A 221 -38.94 -42.66 -10.45
CA GLY A 221 -39.92 -42.98 -9.39
C GLY A 221 -40.02 -44.47 -9.02
N VAL A 222 -39.11 -45.32 -9.51
CA VAL A 222 -39.06 -46.76 -9.21
C VAL A 222 -37.77 -47.10 -8.45
N VAL A 223 -37.90 -47.81 -7.33
CA VAL A 223 -36.74 -48.30 -6.57
C VAL A 223 -35.98 -49.35 -7.40
N THR A 224 -34.68 -49.13 -7.61
CA THR A 224 -33.82 -50.05 -8.37
C THR A 224 -32.81 -50.78 -7.48
N ALA A 225 -32.42 -50.19 -6.35
CA ALA A 225 -31.53 -50.79 -5.38
C ALA A 225 -31.85 -50.34 -3.95
N VAL A 226 -31.64 -51.23 -2.98
CA VAL A 226 -31.77 -50.98 -1.54
C VAL A 226 -30.60 -51.67 -0.84
N GLY A 227 -29.89 -50.98 0.05
CA GLY A 227 -28.77 -51.57 0.77
C GLY A 227 -28.24 -50.74 1.93
N THR A 228 -27.30 -51.29 2.68
CA THR A 228 -26.63 -50.63 3.82
C THR A 228 -25.23 -50.10 3.49
N THR A 229 -24.78 -50.30 2.25
CA THR A 229 -23.54 -49.76 1.72
C THR A 229 -23.88 -48.47 0.99
N LEU A 230 -23.37 -47.35 1.47
CA LEU A 230 -23.56 -46.04 0.86
C LEU A 230 -22.56 -45.89 -0.28
N GLY A 231 -23.03 -45.41 -1.43
CA GLY A 231 -22.23 -45.27 -2.64
C GLY A 231 -21.32 -44.05 -2.64
N VAL A 232 -20.42 -44.05 -3.62
CA VAL A 232 -19.48 -42.97 -3.94
C VAL A 232 -19.58 -42.66 -5.43
N GLY A 233 -19.23 -41.44 -5.83
CA GLY A 233 -19.26 -41.03 -7.23
C GLY A 233 -20.59 -40.44 -7.68
N PRO A 234 -20.63 -39.99 -8.95
CA PRO A 234 -21.71 -39.19 -9.49
C PRO A 234 -23.04 -39.96 -9.57
N ILE A 235 -24.14 -39.22 -9.46
CA ILE A 235 -25.51 -39.73 -9.60
C ILE A 235 -26.02 -39.35 -11.00
N ALA A 236 -26.67 -40.29 -11.70
CA ALA A 236 -27.23 -40.02 -13.02
C ALA A 236 -28.43 -39.06 -12.93
N ALA A 237 -28.66 -38.25 -13.97
CA ALA A 237 -29.69 -37.20 -13.97
C ALA A 237 -31.13 -37.70 -13.78
N ASP A 238 -31.42 -38.95 -14.15
CA ASP A 238 -32.71 -39.64 -13.98
C ASP A 238 -32.83 -40.39 -12.64
N THR A 239 -31.81 -40.26 -11.78
CA THR A 239 -31.68 -41.03 -10.55
C THR A 239 -31.68 -40.11 -9.33
N MET A 240 -32.45 -40.49 -8.31
CA MET A 240 -32.35 -39.93 -6.96
C MET A 240 -31.88 -41.02 -5.99
N ILE A 241 -31.04 -40.64 -5.04
CA ILE A 241 -30.57 -41.53 -3.98
C ILE A 241 -31.13 -41.06 -2.65
N LEU A 242 -31.94 -41.91 -1.99
CA LEU A 242 -32.37 -41.67 -0.61
C LEU A 242 -31.35 -42.28 0.35
N VAL A 243 -30.83 -41.48 1.28
CA VAL A 243 -29.92 -41.93 2.34
C VAL A 243 -30.61 -41.79 3.68
N GLY A 244 -30.68 -42.87 4.43
CA GLY A 244 -31.32 -42.90 5.75
C GLY A 244 -30.29 -43.01 6.86
N ARG A 245 -30.54 -42.29 7.95
CA ARG A 245 -29.80 -42.38 9.22
C ARG A 245 -30.68 -42.98 10.30
N ASP A 246 -30.17 -43.95 11.04
CA ASP A 246 -30.81 -44.56 12.22
C ASP A 246 -32.28 -44.99 11.94
N ALA A 247 -33.31 -44.38 12.55
CA ALA A 247 -34.69 -44.75 12.25
C ALA A 247 -35.09 -44.51 10.78
N GLY A 248 -34.54 -43.47 10.15
CA GLY A 248 -34.70 -43.21 8.72
C GLY A 248 -34.10 -44.32 7.86
N ALA A 249 -32.95 -44.87 8.28
CA ALA A 249 -32.36 -46.04 7.63
C ALA A 249 -33.26 -47.28 7.73
N ALA A 250 -33.85 -47.51 8.92
CA ALA A 250 -34.77 -48.62 9.14
C ALA A 250 -36.00 -48.53 8.23
N ALA A 251 -36.57 -47.33 8.06
CA ALA A 251 -37.71 -47.09 7.17
C ALA A 251 -37.36 -47.35 5.69
N LEU A 252 -36.20 -46.88 5.22
CA LEU A 252 -35.76 -47.10 3.84
C LEU A 252 -35.50 -48.59 3.52
N LEU A 253 -35.04 -49.38 4.50
CA LEU A 253 -34.80 -50.82 4.34
C LEU A 253 -36.08 -51.65 4.21
N GLU A 254 -37.26 -51.06 4.44
CA GLU A 254 -38.55 -51.71 4.19
C GLU A 254 -38.90 -51.76 2.68
N LEU A 255 -38.25 -50.93 1.86
CA LEU A 255 -38.43 -50.87 0.41
C LEU A 255 -37.76 -52.04 -0.31
N GLN A 256 -38.27 -52.36 -1.49
CA GLN A 256 -37.75 -53.39 -2.39
C GLN A 256 -37.59 -52.88 -3.82
N PRO A 257 -36.62 -53.40 -4.59
CA PRO A 257 -36.55 -53.12 -6.02
C PRO A 257 -37.88 -53.43 -6.73
N GLY A 258 -38.40 -52.44 -7.47
CA GLY A 258 -39.71 -52.47 -8.12
C GLY A 258 -40.82 -51.71 -7.39
N ASP A 259 -40.59 -51.29 -6.13
CA ASP A 259 -41.52 -50.39 -5.43
C ASP A 259 -41.54 -49.02 -6.10
N THR A 260 -42.68 -48.35 -6.04
CA THR A 260 -42.82 -46.96 -6.52
C THR A 260 -42.64 -46.01 -5.35
N VAL A 261 -41.88 -44.94 -5.56
CA VAL A 261 -41.66 -43.88 -4.58
C VAL A 261 -41.73 -42.55 -5.30
N ASP A 262 -42.69 -41.72 -4.89
CA ASP A 262 -42.85 -40.34 -5.36
C ASP A 262 -42.08 -39.41 -4.42
N VAL A 263 -40.98 -38.83 -4.92
CA VAL A 263 -40.09 -37.96 -4.15
C VAL A 263 -40.38 -36.51 -4.54
N THR A 264 -40.83 -35.72 -3.58
CA THR A 264 -41.12 -34.29 -3.76
C THR A 264 -40.39 -33.49 -2.69
N TYR A 265 -39.76 -32.39 -3.09
CA TYR A 265 -39.16 -31.44 -2.16
C TYR A 265 -39.16 -30.04 -2.77
N ALA A 266 -39.25 -29.03 -1.91
CA ALA A 266 -39.31 -27.62 -2.26
C ALA A 266 -38.80 -26.77 -1.07
N PRO A 267 -38.36 -25.54 -1.34
CA PRO A 267 -38.13 -24.57 -0.27
C PRO A 267 -39.48 -24.14 0.35
N ARG A 268 -39.46 -23.86 1.64
CA ARG A 268 -40.57 -23.29 2.39
C ARG A 268 -40.08 -22.07 3.16
N SER A 269 -40.69 -20.93 2.86
CA SER A 269 -40.43 -19.64 3.51
C SER A 269 -41.76 -18.92 3.79
N ASP A 270 -41.75 -17.94 4.67
CA ASP A 270 -42.84 -16.99 4.86
C ASP A 270 -42.96 -15.96 3.73
N LEU A 271 -41.91 -15.80 2.91
CA LEU A 271 -41.89 -15.01 1.67
C LEU A 271 -42.82 -15.59 0.57
N GLY A 272 -43.30 -16.83 0.71
CA GLY A 272 -44.10 -17.52 -0.29
C GLY A 272 -43.27 -18.51 -1.12
N GLU A 273 -43.57 -18.61 -2.42
CA GLU A 273 -42.82 -19.49 -3.34
C GLU A 273 -41.46 -18.87 -3.66
N VAL A 274 -40.39 -19.55 -3.24
CA VAL A 274 -39.00 -19.08 -3.37
C VAL A 274 -38.44 -19.56 -4.71
N ALA A 275 -37.99 -18.61 -5.54
CA ALA A 275 -37.32 -18.87 -6.81
C ALA A 275 -35.80 -18.89 -6.68
N VAL A 276 -35.23 -18.08 -5.78
CA VAL A 276 -33.79 -18.04 -5.52
C VAL A 276 -33.54 -17.96 -4.02
N ALA A 277 -32.50 -18.65 -3.53
CA ALA A 277 -32.01 -18.44 -2.18
C ALA A 277 -30.52 -18.76 -2.08
N VAL A 278 -29.79 -17.93 -1.35
CA VAL A 278 -28.40 -18.15 -0.94
C VAL A 278 -28.34 -18.05 0.58
N GLY A 279 -27.87 -19.11 1.24
CA GLY A 279 -27.73 -19.18 2.69
C GLY A 279 -26.71 -18.19 3.24
N GLY A 280 -26.91 -17.83 4.50
CA GLY A 280 -25.92 -17.14 5.33
C GLY A 280 -26.07 -17.58 6.78
N ASN A 281 -25.48 -16.83 7.70
CA ASN A 281 -25.46 -17.21 9.11
C ASN A 281 -26.09 -16.14 10.00
N HIS A 282 -25.31 -15.13 10.38
CA HIS A 282 -25.72 -14.15 11.38
C HIS A 282 -26.46 -12.97 10.73
N MET A 283 -27.66 -12.65 11.24
CA MET A 283 -28.29 -11.36 10.95
C MET A 283 -27.47 -10.26 11.64
N LEU A 284 -26.90 -9.36 10.85
CA LEU A 284 -26.10 -8.22 11.27
C LEU A 284 -26.99 -7.02 11.66
N VAL A 285 -28.01 -6.75 10.86
CA VAL A 285 -29.07 -5.77 11.14
C VAL A 285 -30.41 -6.49 10.98
N ASP A 286 -31.35 -6.24 11.88
CA ASP A 286 -32.68 -6.87 11.89
C ASP A 286 -33.70 -5.82 12.31
N ASP A 287 -34.66 -5.52 11.42
CA ASP A 287 -35.66 -4.47 11.62
C ASP A 287 -35.05 -3.09 11.94
N GLY A 288 -33.99 -2.71 11.24
CA GLY A 288 -33.24 -1.47 11.43
C GLY A 288 -32.43 -1.42 12.73
N VAL A 289 -32.32 -2.54 13.45
CA VAL A 289 -31.56 -2.64 14.71
C VAL A 289 -30.26 -3.40 14.48
N GLN A 290 -29.14 -2.69 14.59
CA GLN A 290 -27.80 -3.27 14.60
C GLN A 290 -27.66 -4.34 15.70
N ARG A 291 -27.14 -5.50 15.35
CA ARG A 291 -26.80 -6.58 16.28
C ARG A 291 -25.35 -6.44 16.77
N THR A 292 -25.12 -6.88 18.00
CA THR A 292 -23.78 -6.91 18.61
C THR A 292 -23.32 -8.35 18.82
N PHE A 293 -22.04 -8.60 18.58
CA PHE A 293 -21.42 -9.91 18.67
C PHE A 293 -20.28 -9.91 19.69
N THR A 294 -19.82 -11.10 20.07
CA THR A 294 -18.74 -11.27 21.05
C THR A 294 -17.41 -11.67 20.41
N ASP A 295 -17.31 -11.67 19.09
CA ASP A 295 -16.05 -11.90 18.40
C ASP A 295 -15.13 -10.70 18.59
N THR A 296 -13.87 -10.99 18.88
CA THR A 296 -12.84 -9.98 19.15
C THR A 296 -11.84 -9.87 18.02
N GLU A 297 -11.80 -10.84 17.11
CA GLU A 297 -10.77 -10.91 16.08
C GLU A 297 -11.31 -10.41 14.74
N PRO A 298 -10.69 -9.35 14.17
CA PRO A 298 -10.99 -8.91 12.83
C PRO A 298 -10.69 -9.97 11.77
N ALA A 299 -11.49 -9.98 10.72
CA ALA A 299 -11.30 -10.84 9.55
C ALA A 299 -11.85 -10.15 8.30
N ALA A 300 -11.49 -10.65 7.12
CA ALA A 300 -12.21 -10.32 5.90
C ALA A 300 -13.66 -10.80 6.02
N ARG A 301 -14.62 -10.05 5.48
CA ARG A 301 -16.07 -10.29 5.63
C ARG A 301 -16.79 -10.07 4.32
N SER A 302 -17.87 -10.81 4.13
CA SER A 302 -18.86 -10.52 3.11
C SER A 302 -20.25 -10.39 3.74
N ALA A 303 -21.05 -9.46 3.24
CA ALA A 303 -22.40 -9.23 3.73
C ALA A 303 -23.36 -8.84 2.60
N VAL A 304 -24.65 -9.13 2.81
CA VAL A 304 -25.74 -8.68 1.94
C VAL A 304 -26.76 -7.94 2.79
N GLY A 305 -27.20 -6.76 2.36
CA GLY A 305 -28.21 -5.96 3.05
C GLY A 305 -29.30 -5.45 2.12
N LEU A 306 -30.43 -5.06 2.71
CA LEU A 306 -31.58 -4.48 2.01
C LEU A 306 -32.04 -3.21 2.73
N SER A 307 -32.42 -2.19 1.96
CA SER A 307 -33.08 -0.98 2.48
C SER A 307 -34.46 -1.29 3.09
N GLU A 308 -35.00 -0.38 3.91
CA GLU A 308 -36.32 -0.55 4.56
C GLU A 308 -37.46 -0.77 3.56
N ASP A 309 -37.38 -0.16 2.37
CA ASP A 309 -38.36 -0.31 1.30
C ASP A 309 -38.09 -1.52 0.37
N GLY A 310 -36.98 -2.24 0.60
CA GLY A 310 -36.57 -3.41 -0.17
C GLY A 310 -36.20 -3.12 -1.63
N ARG A 311 -35.88 -1.86 -1.96
CA ARG A 311 -35.53 -1.43 -3.31
C ARG A 311 -34.03 -1.41 -3.58
N THR A 312 -33.25 -1.13 -2.55
CA THR A 312 -31.79 -1.10 -2.64
C THR A 312 -31.21 -2.32 -1.95
N MET A 313 -30.31 -3.00 -2.63
CA MET A 313 -29.51 -4.10 -2.08
C MET A 313 -28.05 -3.67 -2.00
N TYR A 314 -27.40 -3.98 -0.88
CA TYR A 314 -25.98 -3.71 -0.64
C TYR A 314 -25.23 -5.03 -0.63
N LEU A 315 -24.23 -5.21 -1.50
CA LEU A 315 -23.25 -6.29 -1.40
C LEU A 315 -21.94 -5.71 -0.91
N VAL A 316 -21.45 -6.17 0.23
CA VAL A 316 -20.26 -5.62 0.86
C VAL A 316 -19.20 -6.69 0.97
N SER A 317 -17.98 -6.38 0.52
CA SER A 317 -16.76 -7.13 0.79
C SER A 317 -15.80 -6.27 1.60
N ILE A 318 -15.30 -6.79 2.71
CA ILE A 318 -14.28 -6.15 3.56
C ILE A 318 -13.02 -7.00 3.48
N ASP A 319 -11.91 -6.39 3.09
CA ASP A 319 -10.61 -7.05 3.07
C ASP A 319 -10.12 -7.36 4.49
N GLY A 320 -9.10 -8.18 4.65
CA GLY A 320 -8.62 -8.47 5.99
C GLY A 320 -7.34 -9.29 6.06
N LYS A 321 -6.68 -9.22 7.23
CA LYS A 321 -5.40 -9.89 7.50
C LYS A 321 -4.26 -9.46 6.57
N GLN A 322 -4.32 -8.23 6.08
CA GLN A 322 -3.32 -7.65 5.20
C GLN A 322 -2.88 -6.30 5.79
N ALA A 323 -1.74 -5.77 5.32
CA ALA A 323 -1.23 -4.49 5.83
C ALA A 323 -2.22 -3.34 5.59
N HIS A 324 -2.94 -3.39 4.46
CA HIS A 324 -3.93 -2.38 4.07
C HIS A 324 -5.31 -2.55 4.68
N SER A 325 -5.60 -3.72 5.24
CA SER A 325 -6.87 -3.98 5.89
C SER A 325 -6.71 -5.04 6.96
N ARG A 326 -6.93 -4.63 8.22
CA ARG A 326 -7.03 -5.58 9.35
C ARG A 326 -8.30 -6.44 9.21
N GLY A 327 -9.33 -5.88 8.59
CA GLY A 327 -10.68 -6.42 8.50
C GLY A 327 -11.56 -6.01 9.68
N MET A 328 -12.72 -6.64 9.76
CA MET A 328 -13.75 -6.25 10.73
C MET A 328 -14.24 -7.43 11.58
N THR A 329 -14.59 -7.14 12.82
CA THR A 329 -15.47 -7.99 13.64
C THR A 329 -16.89 -7.99 13.06
N LEU A 330 -17.74 -8.92 13.46
CA LEU A 330 -19.14 -8.94 13.05
C LEU A 330 -19.89 -7.68 13.53
N THR A 331 -19.50 -7.12 14.69
CA THR A 331 -20.10 -5.88 15.19
C THR A 331 -19.73 -4.69 14.31
N GLU A 332 -18.46 -4.54 13.95
CA GLU A 332 -18.00 -3.49 13.02
C GLU A 332 -18.61 -3.66 11.62
N THR A 333 -18.81 -4.91 11.17
CA THR A 333 -19.50 -5.16 9.88
C THR A 333 -20.98 -4.80 9.96
N ALA A 334 -21.66 -5.13 11.07
CA ALA A 334 -23.04 -4.71 11.30
C ALA A 334 -23.19 -3.18 11.35
N GLU A 335 -22.18 -2.50 11.86
CA GLU A 335 -22.08 -1.04 11.88
C GLU A 335 -22.00 -0.47 10.47
N VAL A 336 -21.09 -0.97 9.64
CA VAL A 336 -20.99 -0.54 8.23
C VAL A 336 -22.30 -0.78 7.48
N MET A 337 -22.90 -1.97 7.62
CA MET A 337 -24.19 -2.27 6.97
C MET A 337 -25.30 -1.32 7.44
N HIS A 338 -25.33 -0.97 8.73
CA HIS A 338 -26.32 -0.04 9.27
C HIS A 338 -26.11 1.39 8.76
N ASP A 339 -24.86 1.85 8.69
CA ASP A 339 -24.51 3.19 8.19
C ASP A 339 -24.87 3.37 6.72
N LEU A 340 -24.66 2.32 5.90
CA LEU A 340 -25.10 2.26 4.50
C LEU A 340 -26.63 2.34 4.33
N GLY A 341 -27.39 2.24 5.42
CA GLY A 341 -28.86 2.28 5.38
C GLY A 341 -29.52 0.91 5.24
N ALA A 342 -28.79 -0.20 5.42
CA ALA A 342 -29.41 -1.51 5.48
C ALA A 342 -30.35 -1.60 6.67
N TYR A 343 -31.62 -1.90 6.38
CA TYR A 343 -32.65 -2.16 7.39
C TYR A 343 -32.59 -3.61 7.86
N ASP A 344 -32.27 -4.53 6.95
CA ASP A 344 -31.88 -5.89 7.27
C ASP A 344 -30.53 -6.22 6.61
N ALA A 345 -29.66 -6.94 7.31
CA ALA A 345 -28.37 -7.37 6.76
C ALA A 345 -27.98 -8.76 7.26
N LEU A 346 -27.43 -9.58 6.37
CA LEU A 346 -27.01 -10.96 6.59
C LEU A 346 -25.52 -11.10 6.34
N ASN A 347 -24.80 -11.66 7.31
CA ASN A 347 -23.43 -12.11 7.12
C ASN A 347 -23.40 -13.42 6.34
N ILE A 348 -22.69 -13.42 5.22
CA ILE A 348 -22.36 -14.60 4.40
C ILE A 348 -20.91 -15.07 4.71
N ASP A 349 -20.40 -16.10 4.03
CA ASP A 349 -19.06 -16.61 4.36
C ASP A 349 -17.99 -15.54 4.16
N GLY A 350 -16.94 -15.56 4.99
CA GLY A 350 -15.89 -14.54 5.01
C GLY A 350 -14.48 -15.13 4.99
N GLY A 351 -13.52 -14.39 5.51
CA GLY A 351 -12.10 -14.76 5.44
C GLY A 351 -11.65 -14.87 3.98
N GLY A 352 -10.85 -15.89 3.65
CA GLY A 352 -10.37 -16.09 2.28
C GLY A 352 -11.47 -16.38 1.25
N SER A 353 -12.70 -16.64 1.69
CA SER A 353 -13.86 -16.79 0.79
C SER A 353 -14.43 -15.44 0.33
N SER A 354 -14.06 -14.32 0.97
CA SER A 354 -14.63 -12.99 0.68
C SER A 354 -14.18 -12.54 -0.72
N THR A 355 -15.11 -12.52 -1.66
CA THR A 355 -14.82 -12.17 -3.05
C THR A 355 -16.05 -11.52 -3.67
N LEU A 356 -15.88 -10.27 -4.11
CA LEU A 356 -16.82 -9.55 -4.96
C LEU A 356 -16.21 -9.42 -6.36
N VAL A 357 -17.00 -9.75 -7.37
CA VAL A 357 -16.61 -9.72 -8.77
C VAL A 357 -17.60 -8.85 -9.53
N VAL A 358 -17.08 -7.98 -10.39
CA VAL A 358 -17.87 -7.19 -11.34
C VAL A 358 -17.36 -7.42 -12.74
N ARG A 359 -18.24 -7.30 -13.73
CA ARG A 359 -17.84 -7.16 -15.11
C ARG A 359 -17.29 -5.76 -15.29
N ASP A 360 -16.08 -5.66 -15.82
CA ASP A 360 -15.45 -4.37 -16.12
C ASP A 360 -16.30 -3.62 -17.20
N PRO A 361 -16.76 -2.39 -16.91
CA PRO A 361 -17.69 -1.68 -17.80
C PRO A 361 -17.13 -1.49 -19.21
N ALA A 362 -17.98 -1.69 -20.21
CA ALA A 362 -17.63 -1.68 -21.63
C ALA A 362 -16.67 -2.79 -22.09
N THR A 363 -16.42 -3.82 -21.26
CA THR A 363 -15.68 -5.04 -21.63
C THR A 363 -16.46 -6.31 -21.26
N ASP A 364 -15.95 -7.47 -21.68
CA ASP A 364 -16.46 -8.79 -21.28
C ASP A 364 -15.66 -9.39 -20.10
N ASP A 365 -14.68 -8.66 -19.56
CA ASP A 365 -13.76 -9.16 -18.55
C ASP A 365 -14.37 -9.04 -17.14
N HIS A 366 -14.02 -9.98 -16.26
CA HIS A 366 -14.48 -10.01 -14.87
C HIS A 366 -13.32 -9.74 -13.91
N ALA A 367 -13.45 -8.67 -13.14
CA ALA A 367 -12.46 -8.24 -12.16
C ALA A 367 -12.90 -8.60 -10.75
N VAL A 368 -11.98 -9.10 -9.94
CA VAL A 368 -12.15 -9.18 -8.49
C VAL A 368 -11.85 -7.78 -7.93
N VAL A 369 -12.79 -7.18 -7.22
CA VAL A 369 -12.68 -5.77 -6.80
C VAL A 369 -12.09 -5.59 -5.40
N ASN A 370 -11.90 -6.68 -4.67
CA ASN A 370 -11.34 -6.69 -3.31
C ASN A 370 -10.06 -7.55 -3.26
N SER A 371 -9.26 -7.44 -2.20
CA SER A 371 -8.03 -8.24 -2.05
C SER A 371 -8.30 -9.53 -1.25
N PRO A 372 -8.22 -10.73 -1.87
CA PRO A 372 -8.50 -11.97 -1.16
C PRO A 372 -7.48 -12.26 -0.05
N SER A 373 -7.95 -12.51 1.18
CA SER A 373 -7.07 -12.62 2.36
C SER A 373 -6.13 -13.84 2.36
N ASP A 374 -6.31 -14.80 1.44
CA ASP A 374 -5.42 -15.95 1.27
C ASP A 374 -4.23 -15.63 0.32
N GLY A 375 -4.15 -14.41 -0.20
CA GLY A 375 -3.19 -13.97 -1.22
C GLY A 375 -3.57 -14.37 -2.65
N SER A 376 -4.70 -15.08 -2.81
CA SER A 376 -5.31 -15.44 -4.09
C SER A 376 -6.79 -15.76 -3.87
N GLU A 377 -7.60 -15.70 -4.93
CA GLU A 377 -9.02 -16.03 -4.87
C GLU A 377 -9.24 -17.49 -4.43
N ARG A 378 -10.04 -17.70 -3.38
CA ARG A 378 -10.37 -19.05 -2.89
C ARG A 378 -11.49 -19.66 -3.72
N SER A 379 -11.38 -20.96 -4.00
CA SER A 379 -12.52 -21.73 -4.50
C SER A 379 -13.59 -21.90 -3.41
N VAL A 380 -14.79 -21.39 -3.68
CA VAL A 380 -15.96 -21.42 -2.79
C VAL A 380 -17.00 -22.43 -3.25
N SER A 381 -17.95 -22.76 -2.37
CA SER A 381 -19.01 -23.74 -2.68
C SER A 381 -20.13 -23.17 -3.55
N ASN A 382 -20.46 -21.89 -3.36
CA ASN A 382 -21.52 -21.18 -4.06
C ASN A 382 -21.35 -19.65 -3.96
N GLY A 383 -22.24 -18.93 -4.62
CA GLY A 383 -22.31 -17.49 -4.67
C GLY A 383 -23.70 -16.98 -5.05
N LEU A 384 -23.83 -15.67 -5.09
CA LEU A 384 -24.98 -14.95 -5.63
C LEU A 384 -24.56 -14.26 -6.93
N ALA A 385 -25.21 -14.62 -8.04
CA ALA A 385 -24.99 -13.97 -9.33
C ALA A 385 -26.08 -12.92 -9.59
N LEU A 386 -25.68 -11.77 -10.14
CA LEU A 386 -26.53 -10.67 -10.54
C LEU A 386 -26.38 -10.45 -12.03
N PHE A 387 -27.50 -10.23 -12.70
CA PHE A 387 -27.57 -9.97 -14.13
C PHE A 387 -28.31 -8.66 -14.35
N ALA A 388 -27.67 -7.71 -15.01
CA ALA A 388 -28.31 -6.52 -15.51
C ALA A 388 -29.38 -6.89 -16.56
N ALA A 389 -30.26 -5.94 -16.87
CA ALA A 389 -31.20 -6.10 -17.97
C ALA A 389 -30.47 -6.37 -19.30
N GLU A 390 -31.08 -7.15 -20.20
CA GLU A 390 -30.52 -7.38 -21.54
C GLU A 390 -30.50 -6.06 -22.32
N GLY A 391 -29.30 -5.59 -22.68
CA GLY A 391 -29.10 -4.36 -23.44
C GLY A 391 -29.44 -4.47 -24.92
N SER A 392 -29.57 -3.33 -25.59
CA SER A 392 -29.90 -3.25 -27.01
C SER A 392 -28.79 -3.78 -27.93
N GLY A 393 -27.54 -3.82 -27.45
CA GLY A 393 -26.36 -4.05 -28.27
C GLY A 393 -26.11 -2.95 -29.31
N GLU A 394 -26.81 -1.82 -29.21
CA GLU A 394 -26.56 -0.62 -30.00
C GLU A 394 -25.65 0.33 -29.21
N LEU A 395 -24.72 1.00 -29.89
CA LEU A 395 -23.78 1.93 -29.24
C LEU A 395 -24.55 3.10 -28.60
N ASP A 396 -24.37 3.28 -27.30
CA ASP A 396 -24.95 4.36 -26.50
C ASP A 396 -23.87 5.36 -26.03
N GLY A 397 -22.70 4.88 -25.62
CA GLY A 397 -21.60 5.71 -25.11
C GLY A 397 -20.21 5.12 -25.31
N PHE A 398 -19.18 5.87 -24.89
CA PHE A 398 -17.81 5.40 -24.75
C PHE A 398 -17.33 5.59 -23.31
N ARG A 399 -16.70 4.57 -22.74
CA ARG A 399 -15.80 4.73 -21.59
C ARG A 399 -14.42 5.06 -22.13
N VAL A 400 -13.89 6.22 -21.78
CA VAL A 400 -12.57 6.68 -22.24
C VAL A 400 -11.57 6.58 -21.09
N THR A 401 -10.45 5.91 -21.32
CA THR A 401 -9.38 5.72 -20.33
C THR A 401 -8.05 6.22 -20.89
N ALA A 402 -7.16 6.66 -20.00
CA ALA A 402 -5.78 7.00 -20.31
C ALA A 402 -4.84 5.85 -19.90
N GLY A 403 -3.73 5.69 -20.61
CA GLY A 403 -2.81 4.57 -20.45
C GLY A 403 -3.24 3.29 -21.15
N ALA A 404 -2.32 2.34 -21.25
CA ALA A 404 -2.69 0.99 -21.62
C ALA A 404 -3.50 0.38 -20.48
N VAL A 405 -4.73 -0.08 -20.73
CA VAL A 405 -5.46 -0.93 -19.77
C VAL A 405 -4.64 -2.21 -19.58
N THR A 406 -3.75 -2.21 -18.59
CA THR A 406 -3.07 -3.43 -18.18
C THR A 406 -4.04 -4.17 -17.31
N SER A 407 -4.56 -5.28 -17.82
CA SER A 407 -5.12 -6.32 -16.97
C SER A 407 -3.96 -6.86 -16.13
N ASP A 408 -3.71 -6.24 -14.98
CA ASP A 408 -3.05 -6.91 -13.86
C ASP A 408 -4.15 -7.59 -13.03
N PRO A 409 -4.47 -8.87 -13.30
CA PRO A 409 -5.54 -9.59 -12.63
C PRO A 409 -5.23 -9.92 -11.16
N ASP A 410 -4.00 -9.65 -10.70
CA ASP A 410 -3.58 -9.98 -9.34
C ASP A 410 -3.64 -8.78 -8.39
N GLY A 411 -3.90 -7.54 -8.88
CA GLY A 411 -4.07 -6.36 -8.02
C GLY A 411 -2.89 -6.14 -7.07
N THR A 412 -1.71 -6.65 -7.42
CA THR A 412 -0.50 -6.62 -6.59
C THR A 412 0.30 -5.34 -6.76
N ALA A 413 -0.10 -4.46 -7.69
CA ALA A 413 0.39 -3.10 -7.69
C ALA A 413 -0.21 -2.40 -6.45
N ASP A 414 0.68 -2.04 -5.54
CA ASP A 414 0.40 -1.42 -4.25
C ASP A 414 -0.39 -0.11 -4.40
N GLY A 415 -1.69 -0.09 -4.72
CA GLY A 415 -2.57 1.09 -4.66
C GLY A 415 -2.16 2.36 -5.44
N TYR A 416 -1.04 2.35 -6.16
CA TYR A 416 -0.35 3.54 -6.69
C TYR A 416 -0.22 3.55 -8.22
N SER A 417 -0.74 2.55 -8.93
CA SER A 417 -0.49 2.39 -10.38
C SER A 417 -1.31 3.32 -11.29
N ASP A 418 -2.31 4.02 -10.77
CA ASP A 418 -3.11 4.97 -11.56
C ASP A 418 -2.72 6.43 -11.35
N ASP A 419 -1.76 6.72 -10.46
CA ASP A 419 -1.43 8.12 -10.15
C ASP A 419 -0.72 8.82 -11.33
N GLY A 420 -1.31 9.94 -11.75
CA GLY A 420 -0.87 10.72 -12.90
C GLY A 420 -1.03 10.05 -14.26
N ILE A 421 -1.82 8.98 -14.39
CA ILE A 421 -2.03 8.28 -15.67
C ILE A 421 -2.67 9.15 -16.75
N ASP A 422 -3.41 10.16 -16.32
CA ASP A 422 -4.09 11.22 -17.06
C ASP A 422 -3.18 12.44 -17.32
N ARG A 423 -1.92 12.41 -16.87
CA ARG A 423 -0.95 13.49 -17.03
C ARG A 423 0.03 13.22 -18.17
N VAL A 424 0.55 14.29 -18.77
CA VAL A 424 1.57 14.20 -19.83
C VAL A 424 2.48 15.43 -19.85
N PHE A 425 3.76 15.25 -20.19
CA PHE A 425 4.69 16.37 -20.35
C PHE A 425 4.55 17.05 -21.73
N PRO A 426 4.87 18.36 -21.86
CA PRO A 426 4.97 19.03 -23.14
C PRO A 426 5.92 18.32 -24.11
N GLY A 427 5.42 17.94 -25.28
CA GLY A 427 6.16 17.22 -26.32
C GLY A 427 6.19 15.70 -26.18
N LEU A 428 5.73 15.14 -25.05
CA LEU A 428 5.54 13.70 -24.85
C LEU A 428 4.09 13.30 -25.14
N THR A 429 3.85 11.98 -25.10
CA THR A 429 2.60 11.37 -25.52
C THR A 429 1.97 10.49 -24.46
N ARG A 430 0.63 10.41 -24.53
CA ARG A 430 -0.18 9.48 -23.73
C ARG A 430 -1.22 8.80 -24.61
N THR A 431 -1.32 7.49 -24.52
CA THR A 431 -2.28 6.65 -25.21
C THR A 431 -3.60 6.73 -24.46
N VAL A 432 -4.69 6.94 -25.19
CA VAL A 432 -6.06 6.87 -24.69
C VAL A 432 -6.84 5.82 -25.45
N GLN A 433 -7.79 5.18 -24.78
CA GLN A 433 -8.66 4.15 -25.33
C GLN A 433 -10.12 4.51 -25.10
N ALA A 434 -10.95 4.28 -26.11
CA ALA A 434 -12.39 4.43 -26.04
C ALA A 434 -13.07 3.07 -26.24
N LEU A 435 -13.68 2.58 -25.17
CA LEU A 435 -14.43 1.34 -25.10
C LEU A 435 -15.91 1.65 -25.33
N GLY A 436 -16.44 1.25 -26.49
CA GLY A 436 -17.84 1.49 -26.83
C GLY A 436 -18.76 0.56 -26.03
N HIS A 437 -19.90 1.06 -25.59
CA HIS A 437 -20.88 0.28 -24.86
C HIS A 437 -22.33 0.64 -25.22
N ASP A 438 -23.27 -0.26 -24.90
CA ASP A 438 -24.70 0.02 -24.96
C ASP A 438 -25.22 0.65 -23.66
N GLU A 439 -26.53 0.86 -23.56
CA GLU A 439 -27.18 1.49 -22.40
C GLU A 439 -27.06 0.66 -21.10
N THR A 440 -26.58 -0.59 -21.19
CA THR A 440 -26.34 -1.49 -20.06
C THR A 440 -24.85 -1.65 -19.74
N TYR A 441 -24.00 -0.83 -20.38
CA TYR A 441 -22.55 -0.91 -20.34
C TYR A 441 -21.97 -2.22 -20.94
N ALA A 442 -22.76 -2.98 -21.70
CA ALA A 442 -22.26 -4.15 -22.41
C ALA A 442 -21.37 -3.72 -23.60
N PRO A 443 -20.29 -4.43 -23.91
CA PRO A 443 -19.33 -4.01 -24.93
C PRO A 443 -19.94 -3.93 -26.33
N VAL A 444 -19.72 -2.82 -27.02
CA VAL A 444 -20.13 -2.59 -28.41
C VAL A 444 -18.92 -2.16 -29.23
N ALA A 445 -18.55 -2.98 -30.21
CA ALA A 445 -17.44 -2.68 -31.11
C ALA A 445 -17.72 -1.41 -31.94
N ALA A 446 -16.97 -0.34 -31.67
CA ALA A 446 -17.12 0.94 -32.33
C ALA A 446 -15.77 1.59 -32.69
N ARG A 447 -15.80 2.58 -33.59
CA ARG A 447 -14.62 3.33 -34.04
C ARG A 447 -14.89 4.84 -33.92
N PRO A 448 -14.54 5.47 -32.79
CA PRO A 448 -14.85 6.86 -32.55
C PRO A 448 -14.03 7.82 -33.42
N ARG A 449 -14.48 9.07 -33.44
CA ARG A 449 -13.66 10.23 -33.81
C ARG A 449 -13.15 10.85 -32.52
N TRP A 450 -11.93 11.39 -32.58
CA TRP A 450 -11.29 12.01 -31.44
C TRP A 450 -11.18 13.53 -31.62
N GLN A 451 -11.40 14.26 -30.54
CA GLN A 451 -11.24 15.72 -30.47
C GLN A 451 -10.62 16.09 -29.12
N SER A 452 -9.85 17.20 -29.08
CA SER A 452 -9.49 17.83 -27.80
C SER A 452 -10.23 19.15 -27.64
N SER A 453 -10.59 19.48 -26.39
CA SER A 453 -11.30 20.72 -26.06
C SER A 453 -10.42 21.96 -26.25
N ASP A 454 -9.11 21.87 -25.95
CA ASP A 454 -8.10 22.88 -26.30
C ASP A 454 -6.82 22.30 -26.95
N ARG A 455 -6.72 22.46 -28.27
CA ARG A 455 -5.54 22.04 -29.07
C ARG A 455 -4.26 22.82 -28.79
N ARG A 456 -4.32 23.90 -28.01
CA ARG A 456 -3.14 24.66 -27.58
C ARG A 456 -2.49 24.04 -26.35
N VAL A 457 -3.26 23.24 -25.59
CA VAL A 457 -2.84 22.49 -24.40
C VAL A 457 -2.45 21.07 -24.81
N ALA A 458 -3.37 20.30 -25.40
CA ALA A 458 -3.12 18.93 -25.84
C ALA A 458 -3.71 18.66 -27.23
N THR A 459 -3.02 17.90 -28.08
CA THR A 459 -3.55 17.45 -29.38
C THR A 459 -3.76 15.95 -29.40
N VAL A 460 -4.84 15.49 -30.03
CA VAL A 460 -5.14 14.05 -30.17
C VAL A 460 -5.03 13.60 -31.62
N THR A 461 -4.35 12.48 -31.84
CA THR A 461 -4.22 11.80 -33.13
C THR A 461 -4.73 10.38 -33.01
N ARG A 462 -5.68 10.01 -33.87
CA ARG A 462 -6.24 8.66 -33.90
C ARG A 462 -5.21 7.63 -34.36
N ASP A 463 -5.18 6.48 -33.70
CA ASP A 463 -4.38 5.31 -34.08
C ASP A 463 -5.24 4.16 -34.62
N ALA A 464 -5.15 2.99 -33.96
CA ALA A 464 -5.85 1.76 -34.31
C ALA A 464 -7.35 1.85 -33.97
N ASP A 465 -8.03 0.71 -33.94
CA ASP A 465 -9.47 0.67 -33.69
C ASP A 465 -9.75 0.91 -32.20
N GLY A 466 -10.23 2.11 -31.86
CA GLY A 466 -10.63 2.47 -30.49
C GLY A 466 -9.57 3.23 -29.70
N THR A 467 -8.35 3.40 -30.21
CA THR A 467 -7.27 4.12 -29.51
C THR A 467 -6.86 5.42 -30.20
N ALA A 468 -6.25 6.32 -29.43
CA ALA A 468 -5.59 7.53 -29.92
C ALA A 468 -4.38 7.91 -29.07
N THR A 469 -3.47 8.66 -29.67
CA THR A 469 -2.32 9.26 -29.00
C THR A 469 -2.61 10.73 -28.73
N VAL A 470 -2.56 11.12 -27.47
CA VAL A 470 -2.56 12.50 -26.99
C VAL A 470 -1.12 12.99 -26.94
N THR A 471 -0.86 14.21 -27.37
CA THR A 471 0.46 14.86 -27.27
C THR A 471 0.30 16.14 -26.48
N GLY A 472 1.07 16.28 -25.39
CA GLY A 472 1.15 17.50 -24.61
C GLY A 472 1.79 18.63 -25.42
N VAL A 473 1.22 19.84 -25.36
CA VAL A 473 1.71 21.01 -26.12
C VAL A 473 2.16 22.12 -25.18
N ARG A 474 1.35 22.46 -24.17
CA ARG A 474 1.62 23.48 -23.15
C ARG A 474 0.92 23.13 -21.85
N PRO A 475 1.45 23.56 -20.69
CA PRO A 475 0.82 23.32 -19.41
C PRO A 475 -0.65 23.75 -19.37
N GLY A 476 -1.48 22.95 -18.70
CA GLY A 476 -2.92 23.16 -18.52
C GLY A 476 -3.74 21.89 -18.81
N GLU A 477 -5.05 22.00 -18.67
CA GLU A 477 -5.99 20.88 -18.82
C GLU A 477 -6.71 20.90 -20.19
N ALA A 478 -7.02 19.72 -20.72
CA ALA A 478 -7.87 19.56 -21.90
C ALA A 478 -8.58 18.20 -21.94
N ASP A 479 -9.89 18.23 -22.16
CA ASP A 479 -10.71 17.03 -22.40
C ASP A 479 -10.39 16.40 -23.75
N ILE A 480 -10.25 15.08 -23.75
CA ILE A 480 -10.06 14.24 -24.93
C ILE A 480 -11.34 13.43 -25.17
N GLU A 481 -12.15 13.90 -26.10
CA GLU A 481 -13.47 13.35 -26.41
C GLU A 481 -13.41 12.31 -27.54
N ALA A 482 -14.03 11.15 -27.31
CA ALA A 482 -14.31 10.12 -28.30
C ALA A 482 -15.80 10.11 -28.66
N SER A 483 -16.16 10.33 -29.93
CA SER A 483 -17.58 10.35 -30.34
C SER A 483 -17.91 9.67 -31.67
N LEU A 484 -19.10 9.06 -31.75
CA LEU A 484 -19.64 8.40 -32.92
C LEU A 484 -21.18 8.38 -32.92
N LEU A 485 -21.80 8.95 -33.96
CA LEU A 485 -23.26 8.88 -34.20
C LEU A 485 -24.15 9.39 -33.04
N GLY A 486 -23.61 10.21 -32.13
CA GLY A 486 -24.33 10.75 -30.98
C GLY A 486 -24.00 10.07 -29.66
N ALA A 487 -23.25 8.96 -29.69
CA ALA A 487 -22.54 8.42 -28.52
C ALA A 487 -21.23 9.19 -28.34
N ASP A 488 -20.90 9.51 -27.10
CA ASP A 488 -19.68 10.20 -26.71
C ASP A 488 -19.15 9.69 -25.36
N GLY A 489 -17.95 10.13 -25.01
CA GLY A 489 -17.22 9.86 -23.78
C GLY A 489 -15.92 10.65 -23.80
N GLU A 490 -15.40 11.02 -22.64
CA GLU A 490 -14.21 11.85 -22.53
C GLU A 490 -13.35 11.46 -21.33
N VAL A 491 -12.07 11.85 -21.41
CA VAL A 491 -11.12 11.81 -20.29
C VAL A 491 -10.40 13.16 -20.26
N GLU A 492 -10.25 13.76 -19.09
CA GLU A 492 -9.45 14.97 -18.92
C GLU A 492 -7.96 14.59 -18.97
N ILE A 493 -7.15 15.39 -19.67
CA ILE A 493 -5.69 15.23 -19.67
C ILE A 493 -5.05 16.50 -19.15
N THR A 494 -4.17 16.35 -18.16
CA THR A 494 -3.40 17.43 -17.58
C THR A 494 -2.00 17.46 -18.19
N VAL A 495 -1.67 18.55 -18.88
CA VAL A 495 -0.31 18.77 -19.38
C VAL A 495 0.50 19.47 -18.31
N LEU A 496 1.58 18.82 -17.86
CA LEU A 496 2.45 19.29 -16.77
C LEU A 496 3.45 20.37 -17.22
N GLY A 497 4.31 20.79 -16.29
CA GLY A 497 5.51 21.59 -16.58
C GLY A 497 6.52 20.88 -17.49
N GLU A 498 7.67 21.52 -17.76
CA GLU A 498 8.72 20.86 -18.53
C GLU A 498 9.34 19.70 -17.74
N LEU A 499 9.53 18.53 -18.37
CA LEU A 499 10.21 17.37 -17.78
C LEU A 499 11.60 17.78 -17.26
N ARG A 500 11.87 17.51 -15.98
CA ARG A 500 13.14 17.83 -15.30
C ARG A 500 13.91 16.60 -14.85
N HIS A 501 13.20 15.56 -14.43
CA HIS A 501 13.81 14.35 -13.89
C HIS A 501 13.07 13.10 -14.39
N ILE A 502 13.79 11.99 -14.54
CA ILE A 502 13.21 10.69 -14.89
C ILE A 502 13.72 9.66 -13.90
N GLU A 503 12.79 9.00 -13.23
CA GLU A 503 13.06 7.90 -12.31
C GLU A 503 12.59 6.57 -12.94
N PRO A 504 13.47 5.57 -13.08
CA PRO A 504 13.06 4.23 -13.47
C PRO A 504 12.52 3.45 -12.27
N THR A 505 11.60 2.50 -12.50
CA THR A 505 11.08 1.62 -11.43
C THR A 505 12.14 0.78 -10.73
N ALA A 506 13.32 0.63 -11.33
CA ALA A 506 14.49 0.05 -10.70
C ALA A 506 15.78 0.58 -11.32
N THR A 507 16.80 0.85 -10.49
CA THR A 507 18.16 1.19 -10.95
C THR A 507 18.99 -0.05 -11.34
N LEU A 508 18.58 -1.24 -10.91
CA LEU A 508 19.16 -2.54 -11.26
C LEU A 508 18.07 -3.58 -11.56
N VAL A 509 18.15 -4.20 -12.74
CA VAL A 509 17.29 -5.34 -13.14
C VAL A 509 18.14 -6.62 -13.17
N PRO A 510 18.04 -7.48 -12.14
CA PRO A 510 18.73 -8.78 -12.13
C PRO A 510 17.92 -9.84 -12.87
N LEU A 511 18.56 -10.55 -13.80
CA LEU A 511 17.95 -11.61 -14.62
C LEU A 511 18.74 -12.91 -14.44
N GLY A 512 18.06 -14.02 -14.15
CA GLY A 512 18.70 -15.30 -13.82
C GLY A 512 19.33 -16.02 -15.01
N GLY A 513 18.96 -15.68 -16.24
CA GLY A 513 19.47 -16.29 -17.47
C GLY A 513 18.63 -15.91 -18.69
N ALA A 514 18.91 -16.52 -19.86
CA ALA A 514 18.35 -16.07 -21.14
C ALA A 514 16.82 -16.21 -21.30
N ASP A 515 16.18 -17.07 -20.50
CA ASP A 515 14.73 -17.30 -20.52
C ASP A 515 13.96 -16.38 -19.55
N ASP A 516 14.68 -15.57 -18.77
CA ASP A 516 14.10 -14.65 -17.80
C ASP A 516 13.61 -13.36 -18.46
N THR A 517 12.76 -12.60 -17.80
CA THR A 517 12.26 -11.31 -18.30
C THR A 517 12.09 -10.32 -17.16
N GLY A 518 12.71 -9.15 -17.30
CA GLY A 518 12.54 -8.03 -16.38
C GLY A 518 11.52 -7.03 -16.90
N ARG A 519 11.18 -6.03 -16.07
CA ARG A 519 10.32 -4.91 -16.44
C ARG A 519 10.93 -3.61 -15.93
N VAL A 520 10.84 -2.56 -16.73
CA VAL A 520 11.22 -1.19 -16.37
C VAL A 520 10.13 -0.25 -16.85
N GLU A 521 9.58 0.56 -15.96
CA GLU A 521 8.74 1.72 -16.31
C GLU A 521 9.49 2.99 -15.92
N LEU A 522 9.06 4.12 -16.49
CA LEU A 522 9.68 5.41 -16.28
C LEU A 522 8.63 6.40 -15.78
N THR A 523 8.94 7.07 -14.69
CA THR A 523 8.16 8.19 -14.16
C THR A 523 8.94 9.46 -14.39
N GLY A 524 8.32 10.42 -15.08
CA GLY A 524 8.86 11.76 -15.25
C GLY A 524 8.36 12.69 -14.14
N TYR A 525 9.15 13.71 -13.82
CA TYR A 525 8.79 14.78 -12.89
C TYR A 525 9.07 16.15 -13.50
N ASP A 526 8.19 17.12 -13.27
CA ASP A 526 8.47 18.53 -13.53
C ASP A 526 9.20 19.20 -12.35
N VAL A 527 9.26 20.54 -12.38
CA VAL A 527 9.99 21.33 -11.37
C VAL A 527 9.25 21.41 -10.02
N ASP A 528 7.94 21.18 -10.02
CA ASP A 528 7.07 21.29 -8.85
C ASP A 528 6.75 19.91 -8.26
N GLY A 529 7.39 18.86 -8.78
CA GLY A 529 7.23 17.49 -8.30
C GLY A 529 5.98 16.79 -8.82
N TYR A 530 5.26 17.36 -9.78
CA TYR A 530 4.18 16.63 -10.46
C TYR A 530 4.77 15.52 -11.31
N ARG A 531 4.19 14.33 -11.16
CA ARG A 531 4.63 13.13 -11.87
C ARG A 531 3.69 12.70 -12.98
N ALA A 532 4.25 12.08 -14.01
CA ALA A 532 3.50 11.35 -15.03
C ALA A 532 4.32 10.18 -15.58
N PRO A 533 3.69 9.04 -15.93
CA PRO A 533 4.37 7.95 -16.62
C PRO A 533 4.85 8.40 -18.01
N ILE A 534 6.03 7.91 -18.42
CA ILE A 534 6.60 8.18 -19.73
C ILE A 534 6.41 6.97 -20.64
N GLU A 535 5.68 7.16 -21.75
CA GLU A 535 5.42 6.04 -22.65
C GLU A 535 6.68 5.56 -23.38
N PRO A 536 6.80 4.24 -23.63
CA PRO A 536 7.90 3.67 -24.40
C PRO A 536 8.10 4.31 -25.80
N ALA A 537 7.04 4.87 -26.38
CA ALA A 537 7.08 5.54 -27.68
C ALA A 537 7.90 6.84 -27.67
N ASP A 538 8.04 7.47 -26.50
CA ASP A 538 8.77 8.73 -26.30
C ASP A 538 10.22 8.55 -25.87
N VAL A 539 10.62 7.31 -25.60
CA VAL A 539 11.92 6.99 -25.01
C VAL A 539 12.91 6.52 -26.07
N THR A 540 14.07 7.15 -26.11
CA THR A 540 15.21 6.66 -26.87
C THR A 540 16.07 5.75 -25.99
N VAL A 541 16.26 4.49 -26.42
CA VAL A 541 17.05 3.48 -25.69
C VAL A 541 18.45 3.36 -26.30
N ALA A 542 19.49 3.42 -25.45
CA ALA A 542 20.88 3.20 -25.82
C ALA A 542 21.61 2.29 -24.81
N GLY A 543 22.82 1.82 -25.14
CA GLY A 543 23.66 1.03 -24.22
C GLY A 543 23.31 -0.46 -24.12
N VAL A 544 22.46 -0.98 -25.01
CA VAL A 544 21.96 -2.37 -25.00
C VAL A 544 22.83 -3.38 -25.78
N ASP A 545 23.97 -2.95 -26.34
CA ASP A 545 24.80 -3.61 -27.38
C ASP A 545 24.93 -5.16 -27.30
N GLY A 546 23.88 -5.88 -27.72
CA GLY A 546 23.85 -7.34 -27.82
C GLY A 546 23.73 -8.11 -26.50
N VAL A 547 23.39 -7.42 -25.39
CA VAL A 547 23.24 -8.03 -24.06
C VAL A 547 21.77 -8.17 -23.68
N VAL A 548 20.97 -7.13 -23.91
CA VAL A 548 19.53 -7.08 -23.63
C VAL A 548 18.77 -6.44 -24.78
N GLU A 549 17.47 -6.67 -24.84
CA GLU A 549 16.51 -5.97 -25.68
C GLU A 549 15.41 -5.40 -24.78
N LEU A 550 15.10 -4.11 -24.93
CA LEU A 550 13.94 -3.48 -24.29
C LEU A 550 12.80 -3.43 -25.31
N VAL A 551 11.70 -4.10 -25.01
CA VAL A 551 10.52 -4.19 -25.89
C VAL A 551 9.37 -3.44 -25.22
N PRO A 552 8.74 -2.45 -25.89
CA PRO A 552 7.52 -1.81 -25.39
C PRO A 552 6.46 -2.84 -24.99
N ASP A 553 5.92 -2.70 -23.78
CA ASP A 553 4.95 -3.61 -23.18
C ASP A 553 4.05 -2.83 -22.18
N GLY A 554 2.82 -2.52 -22.60
CA GLY A 554 1.94 -1.60 -21.88
C GLY A 554 2.57 -0.22 -21.74
N ASP A 555 2.58 0.31 -20.51
CA ASP A 555 3.17 1.59 -20.14
C ASP A 555 4.70 1.54 -19.88
N GLY A 556 5.34 0.39 -20.13
CA GLY A 556 6.77 0.21 -19.85
C GLY A 556 7.52 -0.64 -20.88
N PHE A 557 8.70 -1.10 -20.46
CA PHE A 557 9.56 -1.98 -21.25
C PHE A 557 9.67 -3.36 -20.59
N SER A 558 9.42 -4.41 -21.39
CA SER A 558 9.90 -5.76 -21.10
C SER A 558 11.40 -5.84 -21.42
N VAL A 559 12.21 -6.19 -20.43
CA VAL A 559 13.67 -6.35 -20.54
C VAL A 559 14.00 -7.82 -20.80
N ARG A 560 14.45 -8.13 -22.01
CA ARG A 560 14.74 -9.49 -22.45
C ARG A 560 16.24 -9.72 -22.63
N PRO A 561 16.84 -10.71 -21.97
CA PRO A 561 18.21 -11.11 -22.22
C PRO A 561 18.45 -11.56 -23.66
N LEU A 562 19.61 -11.24 -24.22
CA LEU A 562 20.11 -11.76 -25.49
C LEU A 562 21.28 -12.75 -25.30
N THR A 563 21.78 -12.89 -24.08
CA THR A 563 22.87 -13.79 -23.68
C THR A 563 22.51 -14.54 -22.41
N ASP A 564 23.20 -15.66 -22.13
CA ASP A 564 23.03 -16.42 -20.88
C ASP A 564 23.75 -15.77 -19.67
N ASN A 565 24.72 -14.90 -19.95
CA ASN A 565 25.48 -14.14 -18.95
C ASN A 565 25.92 -12.78 -19.53
N GLY A 566 25.97 -11.75 -18.70
CA GLY A 566 26.50 -10.43 -19.07
C GLY A 566 25.96 -9.29 -18.21
N SER A 567 26.43 -8.08 -18.47
CA SER A 567 25.87 -6.87 -17.89
C SER A 567 25.79 -5.76 -18.93
N ALA A 568 24.82 -4.85 -18.77
CA ALA A 568 24.64 -3.68 -19.61
C ALA A 568 24.19 -2.49 -18.75
N LEU A 569 24.64 -1.29 -19.11
CA LEU A 569 24.10 -0.05 -18.59
C LEU A 569 23.20 0.55 -19.67
N VAL A 570 21.89 0.42 -19.49
CA VAL A 570 20.88 0.90 -20.43
C VAL A 570 20.61 2.37 -20.15
N ARG A 571 20.75 3.23 -21.16
CA ARG A 571 20.41 4.65 -21.07
C ARG A 571 19.06 4.90 -21.71
N LEU A 572 18.23 5.67 -21.02
CA LEU A 572 16.85 5.97 -21.40
C LEU A 572 16.71 7.50 -21.45
N GLU A 573 16.38 8.05 -22.61
CA GLU A 573 16.23 9.49 -22.83
C GLU A 573 14.81 9.83 -23.26
N ALA A 574 14.18 10.82 -22.62
CA ALA A 574 12.91 11.41 -23.06
C ALA A 574 13.00 12.94 -22.93
N ALA A 575 12.52 13.68 -23.94
CA ALA A 575 12.56 15.15 -24.01
C ALA A 575 13.94 15.81 -23.69
N GLY A 576 15.05 15.09 -23.87
CA GLY A 576 16.40 15.58 -23.55
C GLY A 576 16.83 15.40 -22.09
N VAL A 577 16.01 14.73 -21.27
CA VAL A 577 16.36 14.27 -19.92
C VAL A 577 16.74 12.78 -20.01
N GLU A 578 17.84 12.40 -19.38
CA GLU A 578 18.39 11.04 -19.41
C GLU A 578 18.34 10.40 -18.03
N THR A 579 18.06 9.09 -17.98
CA THR A 579 18.30 8.23 -16.83
C THR A 579 18.98 6.93 -17.27
N SER A 580 19.39 6.10 -16.32
CA SER A 580 20.09 4.84 -16.61
C SER A 580 19.64 3.71 -15.70
N VAL A 581 19.61 2.50 -16.25
CA VAL A 581 19.29 1.26 -15.54
C VAL A 581 20.39 0.25 -15.81
N ALA A 582 20.95 -0.32 -14.74
CA ALA A 582 21.86 -1.45 -14.86
C ALA A 582 21.06 -2.74 -15.06
N VAL A 583 21.48 -3.59 -16.00
CA VAL A 583 20.90 -4.93 -16.18
C VAL A 583 22.00 -5.96 -16.05
N THR A 584 21.79 -6.98 -15.24
CA THR A 584 22.72 -8.10 -15.08
C THR A 584 22.03 -9.40 -15.45
N ILE A 585 22.69 -10.25 -16.22
CA ILE A 585 22.16 -11.54 -16.65
C ILE A 585 23.08 -12.65 -16.16
N GLY A 586 22.49 -13.68 -15.58
CA GLY A 586 23.19 -14.86 -15.08
C GLY A 586 24.01 -14.58 -13.83
N LEU A 587 24.56 -15.64 -13.25
CA LEU A 587 25.40 -15.59 -12.05
C LEU A 587 26.75 -16.25 -12.34
N GLU A 588 27.84 -15.60 -11.93
CA GLU A 588 29.17 -16.18 -11.90
C GLU A 588 29.43 -16.83 -10.53
N GLU A 589 29.84 -18.10 -10.52
CA GLU A 589 30.21 -18.81 -9.30
C GLU A 589 31.70 -18.56 -8.98
N VAL A 590 31.98 -17.87 -7.87
CA VAL A 590 33.34 -17.54 -7.40
C VAL A 590 33.64 -18.30 -6.11
N THR A 591 34.68 -19.14 -6.11
CA THR A 591 35.13 -19.84 -4.89
C THR A 591 35.77 -18.87 -3.90
N VAL A 592 35.26 -18.83 -2.66
CA VAL A 592 35.73 -17.96 -1.57
C VAL A 592 36.47 -18.72 -0.46
N ALA A 593 36.29 -20.03 -0.34
CA ALA A 593 37.10 -20.90 0.51
C ALA A 593 37.22 -22.31 -0.07
N ASP A 594 38.43 -22.70 -0.47
CA ASP A 594 38.77 -24.03 -1.00
C ASP A 594 39.23 -25.04 0.07
N PHE A 595 39.29 -24.59 1.33
CA PHE A 595 39.78 -25.34 2.50
C PHE A 595 41.22 -25.86 2.38
N ALA A 596 42.08 -25.25 1.56
CA ALA A 596 43.52 -25.57 1.52
C ALA A 596 44.21 -25.42 2.90
N ASP A 597 43.60 -24.62 3.79
CA ASP A 597 43.99 -24.37 5.17
C ASP A 597 43.17 -25.18 6.21
N ALA A 598 42.54 -26.28 5.81
CA ALA A 598 41.65 -27.10 6.66
C ALA A 598 42.22 -27.47 8.05
N ALA A 599 43.55 -27.51 8.20
CA ALA A 599 44.22 -27.80 9.48
C ALA A 599 44.10 -26.67 10.51
N ASP A 600 43.84 -25.44 10.06
CA ASP A 600 43.74 -24.25 10.89
C ASP A 600 42.29 -23.86 11.21
N TRP A 601 41.30 -24.54 10.60
CA TRP A 601 39.89 -24.39 10.95
C TRP A 601 39.61 -24.93 12.35
N THR A 602 38.73 -24.25 13.07
CA THR A 602 38.38 -24.58 14.45
C THR A 602 36.90 -24.92 14.59
N VAL A 603 36.54 -25.55 15.71
CA VAL A 603 35.15 -25.90 16.00
C VAL A 603 34.69 -25.30 17.32
N ALA A 604 33.48 -24.74 17.30
CA ALA A 604 32.75 -24.35 18.50
C ALA A 604 31.44 -25.14 18.58
N PHE A 605 30.87 -25.25 19.79
CA PHE A 605 29.64 -25.99 20.01
C PHE A 605 28.64 -25.21 20.87
N ALA A 606 27.36 -25.35 20.55
CA ALA A 606 26.26 -25.00 21.45
C ALA A 606 25.64 -26.30 21.97
N ARG A 607 25.87 -26.63 23.25
CA ARG A 607 25.27 -27.79 23.94
C ARG A 607 25.54 -29.14 23.25
N ALA A 608 26.64 -29.24 22.52
CA ALA A 608 27.16 -30.42 21.84
C ALA A 608 28.66 -30.58 22.09
N THR A 609 29.23 -31.70 21.65
CA THR A 609 30.68 -31.94 21.64
C THR A 609 31.09 -32.63 20.36
N GLY A 610 32.36 -32.56 19.96
CA GLY A 610 32.86 -33.17 18.74
C GLY A 610 34.25 -32.69 18.37
N THR A 611 34.65 -32.88 17.11
CA THR A 611 35.97 -32.49 16.58
C THR A 611 35.85 -31.98 15.15
N ILE A 612 36.83 -31.17 14.73
CA ILE A 612 37.06 -30.83 13.32
C ILE A 612 38.46 -31.33 12.92
N ALA A 613 38.60 -31.83 11.69
CA ALA A 613 39.88 -32.27 11.14
C ALA A 613 39.92 -32.10 9.61
N PRO A 614 41.12 -31.98 9.00
CA PRO A 614 41.26 -32.03 7.55
C PRO A 614 40.75 -33.34 6.96
N ALA A 615 40.08 -33.26 5.83
CA ALA A 615 39.49 -34.37 5.09
C ALA A 615 39.73 -34.23 3.58
N GLN A 616 39.10 -35.10 2.79
CA GLN A 616 39.13 -35.04 1.33
C GLN A 616 37.71 -34.86 0.81
N GLY A 617 37.54 -33.79 0.04
CA GLY A 617 36.31 -33.38 -0.63
C GLY A 617 36.01 -34.18 -1.90
N PRO A 618 34.96 -33.77 -2.64
CA PRO A 618 34.67 -34.30 -3.97
C PRO A 618 35.89 -34.21 -4.88
N ASP A 619 36.12 -35.24 -5.69
CA ASP A 619 37.25 -35.30 -6.65
C ASP A 619 38.66 -35.08 -6.05
N GLY A 620 38.83 -35.27 -4.74
CA GLY A 620 40.11 -35.11 -4.05
C GLY A 620 40.47 -33.66 -3.71
N ARG A 621 39.49 -32.76 -3.66
CA ARG A 621 39.64 -31.39 -3.15
C ARG A 621 39.88 -31.38 -1.63
N ASP A 622 40.32 -30.26 -1.09
CA ASP A 622 40.50 -30.11 0.35
C ASP A 622 39.14 -29.91 1.05
N ALA A 623 39.02 -30.39 2.28
CA ALA A 623 37.78 -30.34 3.05
C ALA A 623 38.05 -30.34 4.55
N VAL A 624 37.05 -29.95 5.33
CA VAL A 624 37.00 -30.15 6.79
C VAL A 624 35.93 -31.17 7.15
N GLU A 625 36.28 -32.19 7.91
CA GLU A 625 35.34 -33.13 8.53
C GLU A 625 34.97 -32.62 9.93
N LEU A 626 33.67 -32.50 10.18
CA LEU A 626 33.08 -32.08 11.43
C LEU A 626 32.28 -33.24 12.05
N THR A 627 32.74 -33.73 13.20
CA THR A 627 32.01 -34.71 14.02
C THR A 627 31.24 -33.98 15.13
N TYR A 628 30.06 -34.50 15.48
CA TYR A 628 29.27 -33.96 16.57
C TYR A 628 28.42 -35.00 17.29
N ASP A 629 28.24 -34.76 18.59
CA ASP A 629 27.34 -35.45 19.49
C ASP A 629 26.13 -34.57 19.78
N PHE A 630 25.00 -34.90 19.14
CA PHE A 630 23.71 -34.25 19.35
C PHE A 630 22.78 -35.11 20.22
N THR A 631 23.32 -35.89 21.18
CA THR A 631 22.50 -36.65 22.13
C THR A 631 21.96 -35.82 23.31
N GLY A 632 22.39 -34.57 23.44
CA GLY A 632 21.93 -33.63 24.47
C GLY A 632 20.50 -33.08 24.25
N PRO A 633 19.87 -32.50 25.28
CA PRO A 633 18.54 -31.89 25.18
C PRO A 633 18.56 -30.49 24.53
N ASN A 634 17.40 -30.00 24.05
CA ASN A 634 17.20 -28.69 23.39
C ASN A 634 17.90 -28.56 22.03
N THR A 635 18.10 -27.35 21.49
CA THR A 635 18.84 -27.13 20.24
C THR A 635 20.34 -27.29 20.44
N ARG A 636 20.99 -28.04 19.54
CA ARG A 636 22.43 -28.32 19.55
C ARG A 636 23.04 -27.92 18.23
N ALA A 637 24.24 -27.35 18.26
CA ALA A 637 24.94 -26.93 17.05
C ALA A 637 26.45 -27.17 17.16
N ALA A 638 27.07 -27.43 16.00
CA ALA A 638 28.51 -27.57 15.82
C ALA A 638 28.95 -26.65 14.68
N TYR A 639 29.77 -25.64 15.01
CA TYR A 639 30.17 -24.56 14.11
C TYR A 639 31.59 -24.79 13.61
N ALA A 640 31.79 -24.92 12.30
CA ALA A 640 33.10 -24.88 11.67
C ALA A 640 33.47 -23.42 11.39
N MET A 641 34.54 -22.94 12.03
CA MET A 641 34.98 -21.56 12.00
C MET A 641 36.31 -21.44 11.26
N PRO A 642 36.45 -20.51 10.31
CA PRO A 642 37.69 -20.30 9.56
C PRO A 642 38.79 -19.72 10.48
N PRO A 643 40.07 -19.85 10.11
CA PRO A 643 41.18 -19.26 10.87
C PRO A 643 41.11 -17.73 10.95
N ALA A 644 40.53 -17.09 9.93
CA ALA A 644 40.15 -15.69 9.93
C ALA A 644 38.84 -15.50 9.16
N GLN A 645 38.01 -14.55 9.58
CA GLN A 645 36.86 -14.13 8.77
C GLN A 645 37.35 -13.48 7.48
N PHE A 646 36.60 -13.68 6.39
CA PHE A 646 36.94 -13.16 5.07
C PHE A 646 35.71 -12.55 4.40
N SER A 647 35.95 -11.53 3.58
CA SER A 647 34.90 -10.87 2.79
C SER A 647 34.57 -11.71 1.56
N MET A 648 33.29 -11.86 1.28
CA MET A 648 32.79 -12.38 0.00
C MET A 648 32.85 -11.26 -1.05
N PRO A 649 33.25 -11.56 -2.29
CA PRO A 649 33.31 -10.59 -3.37
C PRO A 649 31.90 -10.25 -3.90
N GLY A 650 31.74 -9.06 -4.47
CA GLY A 650 30.52 -8.63 -5.17
C GLY A 650 29.27 -8.55 -4.28
N GLN A 651 28.12 -8.80 -4.90
CA GLN A 651 26.81 -8.89 -4.25
C GLN A 651 26.23 -10.30 -4.41
N PRO A 652 26.65 -11.29 -3.58
CA PRO A 652 26.19 -12.67 -3.73
C PRO A 652 24.67 -12.81 -3.64
N GLN A 653 24.04 -13.37 -4.66
CA GLN A 653 22.61 -13.76 -4.62
C GLN A 653 22.43 -15.08 -3.84
N ALA A 654 23.45 -15.94 -3.88
CA ALA A 654 23.52 -17.15 -3.07
C ALA A 654 24.97 -17.47 -2.69
N VAL A 655 25.11 -18.24 -1.61
CA VAL A 655 26.37 -18.89 -1.21
C VAL A 655 26.20 -20.38 -1.43
N ASN A 656 27.15 -21.05 -2.04
CA ASN A 656 27.15 -22.50 -2.25
C ASN A 656 28.22 -23.16 -1.38
N ALA A 657 27.98 -24.39 -0.93
CA ALA A 657 29.03 -25.23 -0.34
C ALA A 657 28.82 -26.70 -0.69
N TRP A 658 29.91 -27.42 -0.96
CA TRP A 658 29.86 -28.87 -1.01
C TRP A 658 29.74 -29.43 0.41
N VAL A 659 28.73 -30.27 0.63
CA VAL A 659 28.43 -30.88 1.91
C VAL A 659 28.31 -32.39 1.76
N GLU A 660 29.09 -33.12 2.56
CA GLU A 660 28.93 -34.56 2.72
C GLU A 660 27.83 -34.82 3.74
N GLY A 661 26.67 -35.26 3.25
CA GLY A 661 25.50 -35.51 4.08
C GLY A 661 25.69 -36.71 5.02
N ASP A 662 25.15 -36.59 6.23
CA ASP A 662 25.19 -37.64 7.26
C ASP A 662 23.99 -38.61 7.18
N GLY A 663 23.00 -38.33 6.31
CA GLY A 663 21.77 -39.08 6.13
C GLY A 663 20.80 -39.02 7.32
N GLN A 664 21.09 -38.24 8.36
CA GLN A 664 20.26 -38.17 9.57
C GLN A 664 19.17 -37.10 9.46
N GLY A 665 19.19 -36.25 8.43
CA GLY A 665 18.35 -35.07 8.35
C GLY A 665 18.86 -33.94 9.23
N THR A 666 20.18 -33.77 9.34
CA THR A 666 20.79 -32.65 10.05
C THR A 666 20.61 -31.36 9.26
N TRP A 667 20.31 -30.24 9.92
CA TRP A 667 20.13 -28.96 9.24
C TRP A 667 21.48 -28.25 9.08
N ILE A 668 21.83 -27.83 7.87
CA ILE A 668 23.06 -27.09 7.58
C ILE A 668 22.74 -25.62 7.32
N ARG A 669 23.51 -24.74 7.96
CA ARG A 669 23.31 -23.29 7.94
C ARG A 669 24.66 -22.56 7.89
N MET A 670 24.65 -21.32 7.42
CA MET A 670 25.81 -20.42 7.43
C MET A 670 25.48 -19.13 8.14
N ARG A 671 26.50 -18.45 8.67
CA ARG A 671 26.38 -17.09 9.18
C ARG A 671 27.37 -16.16 8.50
N VAL A 672 26.89 -14.97 8.18
CA VAL A 672 27.66 -13.89 7.55
C VAL A 672 27.31 -12.57 8.26
N TYR A 673 28.20 -11.58 8.20
CA TYR A 673 27.90 -10.21 8.56
C TYR A 673 27.70 -9.38 7.30
N ASP A 674 26.74 -8.45 7.31
CA ASP A 674 26.63 -7.42 6.27
C ASP A 674 27.63 -6.27 6.52
N ARG A 675 27.60 -5.24 5.65
CA ARG A 675 28.44 -4.02 5.80
C ARG A 675 28.19 -3.27 7.11
N ASN A 676 26.96 -3.32 7.62
CA ASN A 676 26.54 -2.62 8.84
C ASN A 676 26.90 -3.41 10.12
N GLY A 677 27.41 -4.63 9.96
CA GLY A 677 27.74 -5.53 11.07
C GLY A 677 26.56 -6.36 11.58
N THR A 678 25.43 -6.36 10.88
CA THR A 678 24.26 -7.22 11.17
C THR A 678 24.60 -8.66 10.88
N LEU A 679 24.25 -9.57 11.79
CA LEU A 679 24.49 -11.00 11.62
C LEU A 679 23.33 -11.66 10.88
N LEU A 680 23.57 -12.09 9.65
CA LEU A 680 22.64 -12.84 8.83
C LEU A 680 22.87 -14.35 8.97
N THR A 681 21.78 -15.14 8.92
CA THR A 681 21.86 -16.61 8.93
C THR A 681 21.23 -17.18 7.67
N LEU A 682 22.06 -17.76 6.80
CA LEU A 682 21.64 -18.36 5.54
C LEU A 682 21.33 -19.85 5.75
N ASN A 683 20.27 -20.36 5.12
CA ASN A 683 19.76 -21.71 5.35
C ASN A 683 20.03 -22.60 4.13
N GLY A 684 20.80 -23.70 4.29
CA GLY A 684 21.17 -24.62 3.20
C GLY A 684 20.36 -25.92 3.14
N GLY A 685 19.39 -26.09 4.04
CA GLY A 685 18.49 -27.26 4.07
C GLY A 685 19.02 -28.48 4.85
N TYR A 686 18.26 -29.57 4.80
CA TYR A 686 18.48 -30.77 5.63
C TYR A 686 19.25 -31.87 4.87
N THR A 687 20.23 -32.50 5.51
CA THR A 687 21.02 -33.62 4.97
C THR A 687 20.31 -34.97 5.15
N THR A 688 19.23 -35.22 4.40
CA THR A 688 18.58 -36.54 4.35
C THR A 688 19.30 -37.55 3.43
N PHE A 689 20.40 -37.12 2.81
CA PHE A 689 21.23 -37.91 1.89
C PHE A 689 22.59 -38.23 2.53
N THR A 690 23.30 -39.20 1.92
CA THR A 690 24.69 -39.53 2.25
C THR A 690 25.60 -39.27 1.05
N GLY A 691 26.84 -38.86 1.31
CA GLY A 691 27.80 -38.49 0.27
C GLY A 691 27.72 -37.00 -0.09
N TRP A 692 28.55 -36.57 -1.03
CA TRP A 692 28.71 -35.16 -1.39
C TRP A 692 27.57 -34.64 -2.28
N GLN A 693 26.96 -33.53 -1.87
CA GLN A 693 26.09 -32.70 -2.70
C GLN A 693 26.42 -31.23 -2.46
N GLN A 694 26.22 -30.38 -3.47
CA GLN A 694 26.30 -28.94 -3.29
C GLN A 694 24.99 -28.44 -2.70
N LEU A 695 25.07 -27.70 -1.59
CA LEU A 695 23.93 -27.01 -0.98
C LEU A 695 24.03 -25.52 -1.31
N THR A 696 22.89 -24.92 -1.65
CA THR A 696 22.74 -23.49 -1.95
C THR A 696 22.08 -22.80 -0.77
N PHE A 697 22.64 -21.66 -0.38
CA PHE A 697 22.25 -20.83 0.76
C PHE A 697 21.86 -19.45 0.20
N PRO A 698 20.57 -19.19 -0.07
CA PRO A 698 20.13 -17.93 -0.66
C PRO A 698 20.40 -16.75 0.27
N VAL A 699 20.83 -15.62 -0.30
CA VAL A 699 21.00 -14.34 0.40
C VAL A 699 19.67 -13.58 0.34
N PRO A 700 19.13 -13.08 1.47
CA PRO A 700 17.88 -12.34 1.46
C PRO A 700 17.95 -11.05 0.61
N PRO A 701 16.88 -10.69 -0.14
CA PRO A 701 16.77 -9.37 -0.76
C PRO A 701 16.93 -8.23 0.27
N GLY A 702 17.48 -7.09 -0.15
CA GLY A 702 17.78 -5.95 0.75
C GLY A 702 19.03 -6.14 1.64
N THR A 703 19.85 -7.17 1.39
CA THR A 703 21.10 -7.38 2.14
C THR A 703 22.18 -6.37 1.73
N GLU A 704 22.84 -5.75 2.71
CA GLU A 704 23.94 -4.81 2.50
C GLU A 704 25.30 -5.50 2.26
N TYR A 705 26.04 -5.06 1.25
CA TYR A 705 27.32 -5.64 0.84
C TYR A 705 28.52 -4.72 1.18
N PRO A 706 29.72 -5.26 1.44
CA PRO A 706 30.12 -6.67 1.28
C PRO A 706 29.74 -7.57 2.46
N LEU A 707 29.49 -8.86 2.16
CA LEU A 707 29.25 -9.89 3.18
C LEU A 707 30.58 -10.41 3.75
N THR A 708 30.66 -10.59 5.06
CA THR A 708 31.82 -11.19 5.74
C THR A 708 31.45 -12.57 6.29
N PHE A 709 32.09 -13.63 5.80
CA PHE A 709 31.84 -15.00 6.26
C PHE A 709 32.26 -15.20 7.71
N ARG A 710 31.35 -15.75 8.52
CA ARG A 710 31.59 -16.06 9.94
C ARG A 710 31.81 -17.54 10.17
N ASP A 711 30.84 -18.39 9.81
CA ASP A 711 30.91 -19.84 10.00
C ASP A 711 29.85 -20.60 9.19
N ILE A 712 30.12 -21.89 8.95
CA ILE A 712 29.16 -22.90 8.46
C ILE A 712 28.95 -23.94 9.57
N TYR A 713 27.71 -24.38 9.79
CA TYR A 713 27.40 -25.20 10.95
C TYR A 713 26.26 -26.19 10.74
N ALA A 714 26.37 -27.31 11.46
CA ALA A 714 25.32 -28.30 11.61
C ALA A 714 24.48 -27.99 12.85
N VAL A 715 23.15 -28.11 12.76
CA VAL A 715 22.23 -27.88 13.88
C VAL A 715 21.09 -28.90 13.91
N GLU A 716 20.73 -29.31 15.12
CA GLU A 716 19.51 -30.08 15.41
C GLU A 716 18.65 -29.28 16.39
N ALA A 717 17.50 -28.80 15.92
CA ALA A 717 16.59 -27.96 16.68
C ALA A 717 15.69 -28.76 17.64
N SER A 718 15.41 -30.03 17.32
CA SER A 718 14.49 -30.87 18.09
C SER A 718 15.21 -31.61 19.21
N GLY A 719 14.87 -31.28 20.46
CA GLY A 719 15.36 -32.02 21.64
C GLY A 719 14.86 -33.47 21.74
N ALA A 720 13.89 -33.87 20.90
CA ALA A 720 13.37 -35.24 20.86
C ALA A 720 14.22 -36.17 19.98
N ARG A 721 15.08 -35.62 19.12
CA ARG A 721 15.98 -36.38 18.24
C ARG A 721 17.35 -36.47 18.90
N SER A 722 18.03 -37.60 18.78
CA SER A 722 19.31 -37.87 19.48
C SER A 722 20.19 -38.80 18.66
N TYR A 723 21.34 -38.31 18.22
CA TYR A 723 22.28 -39.07 17.38
C TYR A 723 23.69 -38.46 17.45
N HIS A 724 24.68 -39.24 16.98
CA HIS A 724 26.00 -38.74 16.61
C HIS A 724 26.04 -38.63 15.09
N GLY A 725 26.66 -37.58 14.58
CA GLY A 725 26.79 -37.34 13.14
C GLY A 725 28.21 -36.92 12.77
N THR A 726 28.50 -37.09 11.49
CA THR A 726 29.70 -36.60 10.82
C THR A 726 29.26 -35.97 9.51
N THR A 727 29.64 -34.73 9.28
CA THR A 727 29.47 -34.06 7.98
C THR A 727 30.80 -33.44 7.57
N SER A 728 31.02 -33.29 6.28
CA SER A 728 32.22 -32.66 5.75
C SER A 728 31.84 -31.47 4.88
N PHE A 729 32.65 -30.42 4.90
CA PHE A 729 32.47 -29.23 4.06
C PHE A 729 33.69 -29.05 3.16
N SER A 730 33.45 -28.74 1.88
CA SER A 730 34.46 -28.44 0.86
C SER A 730 33.93 -27.30 -0.01
N ASP A 731 34.82 -26.53 -0.65
CA ASP A 731 34.54 -25.41 -1.55
C ASP A 731 33.29 -24.58 -1.21
N ILE A 732 33.48 -23.51 -0.45
CA ILE A 732 32.47 -22.44 -0.34
C ILE A 732 32.66 -21.51 -1.53
N SER A 733 31.60 -21.29 -2.29
CA SER A 733 31.54 -20.36 -3.42
C SER A 733 30.37 -19.39 -3.26
N VAL A 734 30.39 -18.29 -3.99
CA VAL A 734 29.31 -17.32 -4.07
C VAL A 734 28.86 -17.18 -5.51
N GLU A 735 27.56 -17.02 -5.71
CA GLU A 735 26.97 -16.69 -7.01
C GLU A 735 26.75 -15.17 -7.06
N ILE A 736 27.54 -14.49 -7.86
CA ILE A 736 27.48 -13.03 -8.02
C ILE A 736 27.00 -12.67 -9.42
N ALA A 737 26.19 -11.63 -9.52
CA ALA A 737 25.90 -11.03 -10.82
C ALA A 737 27.21 -10.48 -11.44
N PRO A 738 27.34 -10.50 -12.78
CA PRO A 738 28.46 -9.85 -13.47
C PRO A 738 28.61 -8.39 -13.05
N GLU A 739 29.86 -7.92 -12.94
CA GLU A 739 30.16 -6.55 -12.51
C GLU A 739 29.55 -5.52 -13.48
N VAL A 740 28.87 -4.52 -12.92
CA VAL A 740 28.29 -3.39 -13.65
C VAL A 740 28.46 -2.14 -12.79
N ASP A 741 28.87 -1.04 -13.42
CA ASP A 741 28.85 0.26 -12.75
C ASP A 741 27.39 0.65 -12.59
N LEU A 742 26.92 0.71 -11.33
CA LEU A 742 25.60 1.25 -11.05
C LEU A 742 25.57 2.72 -11.44
N PRO A 743 24.50 3.18 -12.10
CA PRO A 743 24.35 4.60 -12.38
C PRO A 743 24.38 5.38 -11.05
N VAL A 744 25.07 6.52 -11.05
CA VAL A 744 24.92 7.48 -9.97
C VAL A 744 23.54 8.10 -10.15
N GLU A 745 22.73 8.02 -9.11
CA GLU A 745 21.42 8.64 -9.10
C GLU A 745 21.59 10.16 -9.04
N ASP A 746 21.15 10.86 -10.09
CA ASP A 746 21.13 12.31 -10.10
C ASP A 746 20.00 12.77 -9.18
N ARG A 747 20.37 13.37 -8.03
CA ARG A 747 19.41 13.89 -7.07
C ARG A 747 18.72 15.13 -7.64
N PHE A 748 17.40 15.15 -7.59
CA PHE A 748 16.62 16.33 -7.94
C PHE A 748 16.85 17.43 -6.88
N GLU A 749 17.50 18.52 -7.26
CA GLU A 749 17.69 19.69 -6.39
C GLU A 749 16.39 20.50 -6.36
N ASP A 750 15.53 20.24 -5.38
CA ASP A 750 14.25 20.91 -5.26
C ASP A 750 14.42 22.44 -5.09
N PRO A 751 13.75 23.26 -5.92
CA PRO A 751 13.92 24.71 -5.90
C PRO A 751 13.35 25.39 -4.65
N VAL A 752 12.60 24.69 -3.79
CA VAL A 752 12.16 25.25 -2.51
C VAL A 752 13.36 25.66 -1.66
N ILE A 753 14.49 24.94 -1.76
CA ILE A 753 15.74 25.32 -1.08
C ILE A 753 16.45 26.41 -1.87
N VAL A 754 16.74 27.52 -1.18
CA VAL A 754 17.47 28.65 -1.75
C VAL A 754 18.95 28.32 -1.84
N THR A 755 19.46 27.95 -3.01
CA THR A 755 20.90 27.67 -3.19
C THR A 755 21.75 28.95 -3.22
N ASN A 756 21.23 30.01 -3.87
CA ASN A 756 21.90 31.32 -3.93
C ASN A 756 20.96 32.49 -3.56
N GLY A 757 20.99 32.90 -2.30
CA GLY A 757 20.11 33.93 -1.74
C GLY A 757 19.92 33.77 -0.25
N THR A 758 18.96 34.51 0.30
CA THR A 758 18.49 34.44 1.69
C THR A 758 16.97 34.59 1.69
N VAL A 759 16.31 34.25 2.79
CA VAL A 759 14.87 34.50 2.98
C VAL A 759 14.60 35.70 3.92
N ASP A 760 15.60 36.55 4.13
CA ASP A 760 15.56 37.77 4.98
C ASP A 760 14.47 38.79 4.60
N ASP A 761 13.97 38.75 3.36
CA ASP A 761 12.95 39.67 2.84
C ASP A 761 11.54 39.07 2.79
N ALA A 762 11.37 37.81 3.18
CA ALA A 762 10.07 37.16 3.26
C ALA A 762 9.15 37.87 4.29
N ALA A 763 7.85 37.97 3.99
CA ALA A 763 6.88 38.60 4.88
C ALA A 763 6.71 37.85 6.22
N GLN A 764 7.04 36.56 6.25
CA GLN A 764 7.03 35.74 7.45
C GLN A 764 8.24 34.78 7.48
N GLN A 765 8.82 34.58 8.66
CA GLN A 765 10.01 33.75 8.87
C GLN A 765 9.81 32.77 10.01
N ILE A 766 9.94 31.47 9.74
CA ILE A 766 9.81 30.40 10.75
C ILE A 766 11.10 29.61 10.82
N ALA A 767 11.76 29.64 11.98
CA ALA A 767 12.99 28.87 12.20
C ALA A 767 12.68 27.43 12.61
N VAL A 768 13.46 26.48 12.10
CA VAL A 768 13.35 25.05 12.39
C VAL A 768 14.68 24.51 12.88
N MET A 769 14.67 23.84 14.03
CA MET A 769 15.81 23.08 14.55
C MET A 769 15.37 21.68 14.95
N SER A 770 16.26 20.69 14.89
CA SER A 770 15.97 19.31 15.29
C SER A 770 17.22 18.56 15.72
N ASP A 771 17.07 17.35 16.25
CA ASP A 771 18.15 16.37 16.36
C ASP A 771 19.42 16.90 17.07
N SER A 772 19.21 17.43 18.27
CA SER A 772 20.33 17.77 19.16
C SER A 772 20.77 16.57 19.99
N GLN A 773 19.82 15.76 20.49
CA GLN A 773 20.05 14.55 21.27
C GLN A 773 21.04 14.71 22.43
N PHE A 774 20.82 15.72 23.30
CA PHE A 774 21.61 15.81 24.53
C PHE A 774 20.99 14.98 25.68
N VAL A 775 21.83 14.65 26.66
CA VAL A 775 21.42 13.94 27.89
C VAL A 775 21.61 14.80 29.14
N GLY A 776 20.62 14.78 30.02
CA GLY A 776 20.58 15.48 31.30
C GLY A 776 21.68 15.08 32.28
N ARG A 777 22.21 13.86 32.14
CA ARG A 777 23.35 13.38 32.94
C ARG A 777 24.69 14.03 32.57
N ASP A 778 24.81 14.67 31.41
CA ASP A 778 26.02 15.38 30.95
C ASP A 778 25.71 16.78 30.40
N PRO A 779 25.26 17.71 31.26
CA PRO A 779 24.81 19.04 30.85
C PRO A 779 25.94 19.96 30.35
N GLY A 780 27.20 19.53 30.45
CA GLY A 780 28.39 20.26 29.99
C GLY A 780 29.00 19.69 28.72
N SER A 781 28.30 18.79 28.02
CA SER A 781 28.78 18.15 26.79
C SER A 781 28.87 19.12 25.61
N ASP A 782 29.70 18.76 24.63
CA ASP A 782 29.84 19.53 23.38
C ASP A 782 28.51 19.58 22.59
N ILE A 783 27.64 18.57 22.76
CA ILE A 783 26.30 18.52 22.15
C ILE A 783 25.39 19.61 22.73
N VAL A 784 25.37 19.79 24.06
CA VAL A 784 24.60 20.89 24.70
C VAL A 784 25.13 22.25 24.25
N ALA A 785 26.46 22.38 24.13
CA ALA A 785 27.07 23.62 23.64
C ALA A 785 26.68 23.90 22.17
N ALA A 786 26.60 22.86 21.32
CA ALA A 786 26.14 22.98 19.94
C ALA A 786 24.66 23.39 19.87
N ALA A 787 23.78 22.75 20.64
CA ALA A 787 22.36 23.10 20.70
C ALA A 787 22.14 24.56 21.14
N ARG A 788 22.86 25.01 22.18
CA ARG A 788 22.82 26.42 22.62
C ARG A 788 23.32 27.38 21.57
N ARG A 789 24.38 27.04 20.85
CA ARG A 789 24.87 27.85 19.73
C ARG A 789 23.79 28.01 18.66
N THR A 790 23.15 26.93 18.25
CA THR A 790 22.07 26.99 17.24
C THR A 790 20.91 27.86 17.71
N LEU A 791 20.47 27.71 18.97
CA LEU A 791 19.45 28.59 19.56
C LEU A 791 19.89 30.07 19.55
N GLN A 792 21.14 30.37 19.86
CA GLN A 792 21.67 31.74 19.82
C GLN A 792 21.71 32.31 18.40
N GLU A 793 22.02 31.48 17.39
CA GLU A 793 21.96 31.86 15.98
C GLU A 793 20.52 32.19 15.57
N ILE A 794 19.55 31.34 15.95
CA ILE A 794 18.11 31.57 15.70
C ILE A 794 17.61 32.83 16.40
N VAL A 795 17.95 33.04 17.67
CA VAL A 795 17.58 34.25 18.42
C VAL A 795 18.17 35.51 17.78
N ALA A 796 19.36 35.41 17.19
CA ALA A 796 19.97 36.53 16.47
C ALA A 796 19.29 36.82 15.11
N ALA A 797 18.66 35.82 14.50
CA ALA A 797 17.86 35.96 13.28
C ALA A 797 16.47 36.57 13.54
N ASP A 798 15.94 36.49 14.76
CA ASP A 798 14.67 37.10 15.21
C ASP A 798 13.44 36.67 14.37
N PRO A 799 13.16 35.36 14.22
CA PRO A 799 12.04 34.85 13.40
C PRO A 799 10.68 35.16 14.05
N ASP A 800 9.60 34.98 13.28
CA ASP A 800 8.21 35.07 13.77
C ASP A 800 7.81 33.87 14.63
N ALA A 801 8.42 32.70 14.42
CA ALA A 801 8.22 31.52 15.25
C ALA A 801 9.44 30.57 15.19
N LEU A 802 9.59 29.73 16.22
CA LEU A 802 10.55 28.63 16.26
C LEU A 802 9.85 27.28 16.42
N VAL A 803 10.14 26.32 15.54
CA VAL A 803 9.74 24.92 15.71
C VAL A 803 10.96 24.06 16.03
N ILE A 804 10.93 23.39 17.18
CA ILE A 804 11.88 22.36 17.57
C ILE A 804 11.28 21.02 17.13
N ASN A 805 11.71 20.51 15.97
CA ASN A 805 11.13 19.33 15.34
C ASN A 805 11.78 18.03 15.83
N GLY A 806 11.57 17.70 17.12
CA GLY A 806 11.95 16.42 17.72
C GLY A 806 13.44 16.25 18.04
N ASP A 807 13.71 15.20 18.83
CA ASP A 807 15.03 14.72 19.19
C ASP A 807 15.93 15.81 19.79
N LEU A 808 15.36 16.69 20.63
CA LEU A 808 16.17 17.65 21.40
C LEU A 808 16.93 16.91 22.51
N VAL A 809 16.27 15.92 23.13
CA VAL A 809 16.84 14.99 24.11
C VAL A 809 17.15 13.63 23.48
N ASP A 810 17.94 12.79 24.16
CA ASP A 810 18.36 11.47 23.62
C ASP A 810 17.63 10.27 24.26
N GLU A 811 17.36 10.27 25.56
CA GLU A 811 16.93 9.05 26.28
C GLU A 811 15.53 9.12 26.91
N ALA A 812 14.78 10.20 26.67
CA ALA A 812 13.46 10.44 27.27
C ALA A 812 13.41 10.33 28.81
N ALA A 813 14.54 10.47 29.50
CA ALA A 813 14.56 10.44 30.95
C ALA A 813 14.05 11.78 31.49
N PRO A 814 13.38 11.83 32.66
CA PRO A 814 12.92 13.09 33.25
C PRO A 814 14.03 14.14 33.42
N ILE A 815 15.26 13.70 33.72
CA ILE A 815 16.42 14.59 33.84
C ILE A 815 16.84 15.22 32.50
N ASP A 816 16.55 14.56 31.38
CA ASP A 816 16.85 15.10 30.06
C ASP A 816 15.86 16.23 29.72
N PHE A 817 14.58 16.04 30.05
CA PHE A 817 13.55 17.07 29.90
C PHE A 817 13.75 18.26 30.85
N ASP A 818 14.18 18.02 32.10
CA ASP A 818 14.59 19.07 33.04
C ASP A 818 15.71 19.93 32.42
N LEU A 819 16.71 19.30 31.79
CA LEU A 819 17.81 20.00 31.12
C LEU A 819 17.32 20.74 29.88
N ALA A 820 16.44 20.13 29.08
CA ALA A 820 15.87 20.77 27.90
C ALA A 820 15.09 22.03 28.27
N ARG A 821 14.23 21.95 29.29
CA ARG A 821 13.52 23.12 29.86
C ARG A 821 14.50 24.21 30.27
N GLN A 822 15.56 23.85 31.00
CA GLN A 822 16.57 24.81 31.43
C GLN A 822 17.27 25.48 30.24
N VAL A 823 17.71 24.72 29.24
CA VAL A 823 18.39 25.26 28.04
C VAL A 823 17.46 26.24 27.31
N LEU A 824 16.20 25.86 27.08
CA LEU A 824 15.22 26.69 26.40
C LEU A 824 14.87 27.95 27.21
N ASP A 825 14.69 27.84 28.53
CA ASP A 825 14.46 28.99 29.41
C ASP A 825 15.61 30.01 29.40
N GLU A 826 16.85 29.53 29.25
CA GLU A 826 18.03 30.38 29.28
C GLU A 826 18.30 31.04 27.92
N GLU A 827 18.26 30.28 26.82
CA GLU A 827 18.61 30.78 25.49
C GLU A 827 17.46 31.57 24.85
N LEU A 828 16.20 31.19 25.09
CA LEU A 828 15.02 31.91 24.59
C LEU A 828 14.52 32.98 25.58
N ALA A 829 15.36 33.34 26.56
CA ALA A 829 15.00 34.33 27.57
C ALA A 829 14.80 35.73 26.95
N GLY A 830 13.55 36.22 26.93
CA GLY A 830 13.24 37.58 26.51
C GLY A 830 13.08 37.77 25.00
N VAL A 831 12.91 36.68 24.25
CA VAL A 831 12.38 36.72 22.89
C VAL A 831 10.86 36.98 22.92
N ASP A 832 10.34 37.63 21.88
CA ASP A 832 8.92 37.95 21.74
C ASP A 832 8.16 36.95 20.83
N PHE A 833 8.89 36.10 20.07
CA PHE A 833 8.31 35.09 19.19
C PHE A 833 7.92 33.79 19.95
N PRO A 834 6.81 33.12 19.57
CA PRO A 834 6.44 31.82 20.10
C PRO A 834 7.38 30.70 19.63
N TRP A 835 7.42 29.61 20.40
CA TRP A 835 8.11 28.39 20.01
C TRP A 835 7.31 27.14 20.35
N TYR A 836 7.47 26.10 19.54
CA TYR A 836 6.77 24.82 19.64
C TYR A 836 7.77 23.67 19.63
N TYR A 837 7.53 22.66 20.46
CA TYR A 837 8.38 21.47 20.52
C TYR A 837 7.55 20.25 20.10
N VAL A 838 7.89 19.70 18.94
CA VAL A 838 7.30 18.47 18.39
C VAL A 838 8.10 17.28 18.94
N PRO A 839 7.47 16.22 19.47
CA PRO A 839 8.20 15.06 19.98
C PRO A 839 8.74 14.19 18.83
N GLY A 840 10.00 13.80 18.92
CA GLY A 840 10.67 12.78 18.11
C GLY A 840 10.78 11.43 18.81
N ASN A 841 11.41 10.46 18.18
CA ASN A 841 11.52 9.11 18.75
C ASN A 841 12.43 9.07 19.98
N HIS A 842 13.39 9.99 20.12
CA HIS A 842 14.22 10.08 21.33
C HIS A 842 13.48 10.69 22.53
N GLU A 843 12.31 11.29 22.33
CA GLU A 843 11.37 11.64 23.40
C GLU A 843 10.57 10.43 23.93
N VAL A 844 10.69 9.24 23.30
CA VAL A 844 10.10 7.96 23.79
C VAL A 844 11.08 6.79 23.86
N GLN A 845 12.32 6.93 23.39
CA GLN A 845 13.28 5.82 23.24
C GLN A 845 13.63 5.12 24.56
N GLY A 846 13.74 5.87 25.66
CA GLY A 846 14.10 5.34 26.99
C GLY A 846 13.04 5.54 28.08
N GLY A 847 11.89 6.13 27.75
CA GLY A 847 10.86 6.52 28.72
C GLY A 847 9.49 6.72 28.06
N PRO A 848 8.41 6.77 28.85
CA PRO A 848 7.08 7.04 28.31
C PRO A 848 6.95 8.49 27.82
N ILE A 849 6.15 8.71 26.78
CA ILE A 849 5.79 10.05 26.28
C ILE A 849 5.20 10.96 27.38
N ASP A 850 4.62 10.38 28.43
CA ASP A 850 4.14 11.09 29.62
C ASP A 850 5.19 12.00 30.26
N ASN A 851 6.49 11.65 30.15
CA ASN A 851 7.58 12.50 30.65
C ASN A 851 7.68 13.80 29.85
N PHE A 852 7.60 13.73 28.52
CA PHE A 852 7.53 14.89 27.64
C PHE A 852 6.27 15.72 27.96
N VAL A 853 5.11 15.07 28.04
CA VAL A 853 3.83 15.75 28.29
C VAL A 853 3.80 16.47 29.63
N ALA A 854 4.42 15.89 30.65
CA ALA A 854 4.52 16.52 31.97
C ALA A 854 5.31 17.83 31.96
N GLU A 855 6.33 17.95 31.09
CA GLU A 855 7.22 19.11 31.04
C GLU A 855 6.80 20.14 29.98
N PHE A 856 6.39 19.67 28.80
CA PHE A 856 6.13 20.53 27.62
C PHE A 856 4.65 20.58 27.19
N GLY A 857 3.79 19.71 27.71
CA GLY A 857 2.35 19.75 27.45
C GLY A 857 1.91 18.88 26.28
N ALA A 858 1.01 19.40 25.44
CA ALA A 858 0.43 18.61 24.34
C ALA A 858 1.49 18.21 23.31
N THR A 859 1.35 17.00 22.76
CA THR A 859 2.24 16.47 21.70
C THR A 859 1.84 16.96 20.30
N GLN A 860 0.74 17.70 20.20
CA GLN A 860 0.13 18.20 18.98
C GLN A 860 -0.41 19.61 19.23
N ASN A 861 -0.34 20.46 18.22
CA ASN A 861 -0.79 21.84 18.27
C ASN A 861 -1.28 22.25 16.88
N THR A 862 -2.36 23.03 16.83
CA THR A 862 -2.79 23.76 15.64
C THR A 862 -2.77 25.25 16.00
N VAL A 863 -1.95 26.02 15.29
CA VAL A 863 -1.74 27.44 15.62
C VAL A 863 -1.65 28.28 14.36
N ASP A 864 -2.32 29.43 14.38
CA ASP A 864 -2.31 30.40 13.31
C ASP A 864 -1.26 31.48 13.58
N ILE A 865 -0.35 31.70 12.64
CA ILE A 865 0.63 32.79 12.66
C ILE A 865 0.16 33.87 11.68
N GLU A 866 -0.47 34.91 12.24
CA GLU A 866 -1.06 36.03 11.51
C GLU A 866 0.03 37.06 11.09
N THR A 867 -0.05 37.55 9.85
CA THR A 867 0.67 38.74 9.39
C THR A 867 -0.30 39.79 8.81
N ASP A 868 0.20 40.95 8.39
CA ASP A 868 -0.61 41.94 7.68
C ASP A 868 -1.08 41.44 6.29
N ASP A 869 -0.44 40.40 5.76
CA ASP A 869 -0.59 39.91 4.37
C ASP A 869 -1.27 38.53 4.27
N GLY A 870 -1.60 37.89 5.40
CA GLY A 870 -2.31 36.61 5.46
C GLY A 870 -1.98 35.80 6.72
N THR A 871 -2.62 34.63 6.87
CA THR A 871 -2.39 33.72 8.00
C THR A 871 -1.82 32.39 7.53
N THR A 872 -0.72 31.97 8.14
CA THR A 872 -0.18 30.60 7.96
C THR A 872 -0.63 29.74 9.14
N ARG A 873 -1.30 28.62 8.85
CA ARG A 873 -1.68 27.64 9.88
C ARG A 873 -0.59 26.60 10.06
N ILE A 874 -0.06 26.47 11.27
CA ILE A 874 0.86 25.41 11.67
C ILE A 874 0.08 24.26 12.31
N ILE A 875 0.31 23.03 11.85
CA ILE A 875 -0.20 21.80 12.47
C ILE A 875 0.98 20.91 12.84
N THR A 876 1.14 20.57 14.12
CA THR A 876 2.20 19.66 14.58
C THR A 876 1.65 18.29 14.92
N LEU A 877 2.28 17.23 14.40
CA LEU A 877 1.89 15.84 14.59
C LEU A 877 2.92 15.09 15.46
N ASN A 878 2.44 14.14 16.24
CA ASN A 878 3.26 13.23 17.04
C ASN A 878 3.56 11.96 16.25
N SER A 879 4.76 11.92 15.64
CA SER A 879 5.29 10.75 14.94
C SER A 879 6.38 10.02 15.73
N ALA A 880 6.52 10.28 17.04
CA ALA A 880 7.61 9.75 17.89
C ALA A 880 7.70 8.21 17.89
N PHE A 881 6.63 7.51 17.51
CA PHE A 881 6.55 6.06 17.46
C PHE A 881 6.86 5.48 16.06
N GLY A 882 7.38 6.29 15.13
CA GLY A 882 7.65 5.91 13.75
C GLY A 882 6.41 5.82 12.86
N THR A 883 5.23 6.14 13.40
CA THR A 883 3.93 6.16 12.69
C THR A 883 3.10 7.32 13.24
N LEU A 884 2.19 7.87 12.44
CA LEU A 884 1.19 8.84 12.89
C LEU A 884 0.16 8.17 13.80
N ARG A 885 -0.34 6.98 13.48
CA ARG A 885 -1.30 6.29 14.36
C ARG A 885 -0.69 5.92 15.72
N GLY A 886 0.62 5.71 15.78
CA GLY A 886 1.34 5.49 17.04
C GLY A 886 1.16 6.64 18.04
N GLY A 887 1.00 7.88 17.58
CA GLY A 887 0.66 9.04 18.42
C GLY A 887 -0.85 9.21 18.72
N GLY A 888 -1.69 8.29 18.24
CA GLY A 888 -3.14 8.23 18.47
C GLY A 888 -3.96 8.66 17.26
N PHE A 889 -5.09 8.00 17.01
CA PHE A 889 -6.00 8.31 15.88
C PHE A 889 -6.56 9.74 15.93
N ASP A 890 -6.80 10.28 17.13
CA ASP A 890 -7.31 11.66 17.32
C ASP A 890 -6.51 12.71 16.56
N GLN A 891 -5.20 12.51 16.37
CA GLN A 891 -4.35 13.45 15.66
C GLN A 891 -4.58 13.46 14.15
N ILE A 892 -4.90 12.29 13.59
CA ILE A 892 -5.17 12.12 12.17
C ILE A 892 -6.52 12.76 11.85
N ALA A 893 -7.51 12.52 12.73
CA ALA A 893 -8.80 13.21 12.66
C ALA A 893 -8.64 14.74 12.79
N GLN A 894 -7.75 15.22 13.67
CA GLN A 894 -7.44 16.65 13.82
C GLN A 894 -6.69 17.22 12.61
N LEU A 895 -5.79 16.46 11.98
CA LEU A 895 -5.13 16.87 10.74
C LEU A 895 -6.18 17.10 9.64
N ARG A 896 -7.05 16.11 9.40
CA ARG A 896 -8.11 16.23 8.39
C ARG A 896 -9.01 17.43 8.66
N ALA A 897 -9.50 17.56 9.89
CA ALA A 897 -10.33 18.70 10.29
C ALA A 897 -9.58 20.05 10.15
N GLY A 898 -8.30 20.09 10.49
CA GLY A 898 -7.47 21.29 10.40
C GLY A 898 -7.27 21.77 8.97
N LEU A 899 -7.12 20.84 8.02
CA LEU A 899 -7.08 21.12 6.58
C LEU A 899 -8.44 21.61 6.08
N ASP A 900 -9.53 20.95 6.45
CA ASP A 900 -10.90 21.36 6.07
C ASP A 900 -11.25 22.77 6.58
N GLU A 901 -10.90 23.06 7.84
CA GLU A 901 -11.07 24.38 8.44
C GLU A 901 -10.19 25.43 7.76
N ALA A 902 -8.93 25.09 7.43
CA ALA A 902 -8.04 25.98 6.71
C ALA A 902 -8.57 26.29 5.30
N ALA A 903 -9.12 25.30 4.60
CA ALA A 903 -9.69 25.50 3.26
C ALA A 903 -10.89 26.46 3.31
N ALA A 904 -11.73 26.32 4.34
CA ALA A 904 -12.92 27.15 4.53
C ALA A 904 -12.63 28.58 5.04
N ASP A 905 -11.53 28.83 5.75
CA ASP A 905 -11.21 30.13 6.35
C ASP A 905 -10.48 31.06 5.36
N PRO A 906 -11.09 32.16 4.89
CA PRO A 906 -10.47 33.04 3.90
C PRO A 906 -9.24 33.81 4.40
N GLU A 907 -8.99 33.88 5.71
CA GLU A 907 -7.79 34.55 6.25
C GLU A 907 -6.56 33.61 6.22
N VAL A 908 -6.78 32.30 6.17
CA VAL A 908 -5.71 31.31 6.02
C VAL A 908 -5.31 31.22 4.56
N THR A 909 -4.03 31.46 4.29
CA THR A 909 -3.43 31.46 2.94
C THR A 909 -2.58 30.21 2.69
N GLY A 910 -2.23 29.46 3.73
CA GLY A 910 -1.58 28.16 3.59
C GLY A 910 -1.35 27.41 4.90
N VAL A 911 -0.92 26.16 4.79
CA VAL A 911 -0.76 25.23 5.92
C VAL A 911 0.66 24.65 5.97
N LEU A 912 1.31 24.72 7.13
CA LEU A 912 2.57 24.04 7.41
C LEU A 912 2.34 22.87 8.38
N VAL A 913 2.64 21.66 7.94
CA VAL A 913 2.57 20.46 8.77
C VAL A 913 3.96 20.07 9.25
N PHE A 914 4.12 19.85 10.56
CA PHE A 914 5.38 19.39 11.15
C PHE A 914 5.18 18.01 11.79
N ALA A 915 6.06 17.07 11.46
CA ALA A 915 6.24 15.84 12.23
C ALA A 915 7.73 15.49 12.27
N HIS A 916 8.17 14.74 13.27
CA HIS A 916 9.60 14.43 13.37
C HIS A 916 10.05 13.44 12.27
N HIS A 917 9.26 12.40 12.00
CA HIS A 917 9.55 11.44 10.94
C HIS A 917 8.95 11.93 9.62
N PRO A 918 9.76 12.10 8.56
CA PRO A 918 9.25 12.45 7.25
C PRO A 918 8.48 11.29 6.61
N PRO A 919 7.54 11.56 5.69
CA PRO A 919 6.93 10.54 4.84
C PRO A 919 7.97 9.73 4.09
N ASN A 920 9.01 10.38 3.55
CA ASN A 920 10.08 9.74 2.79
C ASN A 920 11.44 10.12 3.35
N ASP A 921 12.30 9.13 3.58
CA ASP A 921 13.70 9.34 3.98
C ASP A 921 14.52 9.41 2.69
N PRO A 922 15.22 10.53 2.43
CA PRO A 922 15.93 10.73 1.18
C PRO A 922 17.21 9.90 1.05
N LEU A 923 17.61 9.20 2.12
CA LEU A 923 18.73 8.29 2.07
C LEU A 923 18.29 6.94 1.47
N PRO A 924 19.15 6.28 0.67
CA PRO A 924 18.82 4.98 0.06
C PRO A 924 18.36 3.89 1.03
N THR A 925 18.70 4.02 2.32
CA THR A 925 18.32 3.05 3.35
C THR A 925 16.88 3.18 3.82
N ALA A 926 16.21 4.33 3.60
CA ALA A 926 14.82 4.57 3.98
C ALA A 926 14.48 4.26 5.47
N ASN A 927 15.45 4.37 6.38
CA ASN A 927 15.32 3.89 7.76
C ASN A 927 14.63 4.89 8.68
N SER A 928 14.51 6.15 8.25
CA SER A 928 14.12 7.28 9.09
C SER A 928 12.76 7.87 8.69
N GLN A 929 12.01 7.17 7.84
CA GLN A 929 10.69 7.62 7.38
C GLN A 929 9.55 7.06 8.21
N LEU A 930 8.33 7.51 7.93
CA LEU A 930 7.12 6.87 8.46
C LEU A 930 7.10 5.39 8.06
N ALA A 931 7.05 4.52 9.07
CA ALA A 931 7.13 3.08 8.91
C ALA A 931 5.87 2.50 8.22
N ASP A 932 4.73 3.15 8.40
CA ASP A 932 3.50 2.83 7.66
C ASP A 932 3.47 3.66 6.37
N ARG A 933 3.73 3.00 5.24
CA ARG A 933 3.74 3.64 3.92
C ARG A 933 2.38 4.19 3.50
N ARG A 934 1.27 3.66 4.04
CA ARG A 934 -0.07 4.19 3.76
C ARG A 934 -0.36 5.46 4.52
N GLU A 935 0.22 5.63 5.72
CA GLU A 935 0.15 6.91 6.43
C GLU A 935 0.94 8.00 5.70
N ALA A 936 2.08 7.65 5.11
CA ALA A 936 2.85 8.55 4.24
C ALA A 936 2.03 8.96 3.00
N ALA A 937 1.45 7.98 2.29
CA ALA A 937 0.53 8.18 1.17
C ALA A 937 -0.59 9.15 1.50
N MET A 938 -1.33 8.86 2.57
CA MET A 938 -2.46 9.64 3.05
C MET A 938 -2.06 11.09 3.32
N LEU A 939 -0.89 11.31 3.94
CA LEU A 939 -0.40 12.65 4.24
C LEU A 939 -0.02 13.41 2.96
N GLU A 940 0.64 12.75 2.00
CA GLU A 940 0.97 13.33 0.69
C GLU A 940 -0.30 13.73 -0.07
N THR A 941 -1.23 12.79 -0.24
CA THR A 941 -2.50 12.99 -0.93
C THR A 941 -3.34 14.08 -0.27
N TRP A 942 -3.49 14.09 1.05
CA TRP A 942 -4.32 15.10 1.72
C TRP A 942 -3.76 16.51 1.59
N LEU A 943 -2.44 16.68 1.54
CA LEU A 943 -1.85 18.00 1.33
C LEU A 943 -2.00 18.44 -0.13
N ALA A 944 -1.79 17.54 -1.09
CA ALA A 944 -1.98 17.83 -2.52
C ALA A 944 -3.46 18.15 -2.84
N ASP A 945 -4.39 17.35 -2.31
CA ASP A 945 -5.84 17.60 -2.44
C ASP A 945 -6.26 18.92 -1.81
N PHE A 946 -5.64 19.28 -0.68
CA PHE A 946 -5.89 20.58 -0.06
C PHE A 946 -5.48 21.72 -0.99
N GLU A 947 -4.30 21.66 -1.61
CA GLU A 947 -3.87 22.69 -2.57
C GLU A 947 -4.79 22.73 -3.79
N ALA A 948 -5.07 21.57 -4.39
CA ALA A 948 -5.90 21.46 -5.58
C ALA A 948 -7.34 21.95 -5.35
N ALA A 949 -7.96 21.59 -4.22
CA ALA A 949 -9.35 21.92 -3.94
C ALA A 949 -9.55 23.34 -3.40
N SER A 950 -8.59 23.85 -2.62
CA SER A 950 -8.71 25.16 -1.97
C SER A 950 -8.01 26.29 -2.72
N GLY A 951 -7.05 25.97 -3.59
CA GLY A 951 -6.14 26.91 -4.24
C GLY A 951 -5.04 27.44 -3.30
N LYS A 952 -4.98 26.98 -2.05
CA LYS A 952 -4.08 27.49 -1.00
C LYS A 952 -2.85 26.61 -0.86
N SER A 953 -1.72 27.19 -0.47
CA SER A 953 -0.49 26.43 -0.39
C SER A 953 -0.36 25.55 0.86
N ALA A 954 0.35 24.45 0.76
CA ALA A 954 0.69 23.54 1.84
C ALA A 954 2.16 23.13 1.77
N ALA A 955 2.75 22.79 2.92
CA ALA A 955 4.05 22.12 2.95
C ALA A 955 4.20 21.26 4.20
N PHE A 956 5.11 20.30 4.13
CA PHE A 956 5.47 19.43 5.24
C PHE A 956 6.94 19.61 5.63
N VAL A 957 7.23 19.57 6.94
CA VAL A 957 8.58 19.65 7.46
C VAL A 957 8.85 18.49 8.43
N GLY A 958 9.73 17.60 7.98
CA GLY A 958 10.28 16.44 8.67
C GLY A 958 11.65 16.70 9.31
N ALA A 959 12.18 15.69 10.00
CA ALA A 959 13.53 15.65 10.55
C ALA A 959 14.02 14.19 10.58
N HIS A 960 14.67 13.74 11.67
CA HIS A 960 15.02 12.33 11.96
C HIS A 960 16.13 11.70 11.09
N ALA A 961 16.06 11.85 9.76
CA ALA A 961 17.01 11.29 8.79
C ALA A 961 18.44 11.82 8.98
N GLY A 962 18.60 12.94 9.70
CA GLY A 962 19.90 13.51 10.05
C GLY A 962 20.69 14.08 8.88
N VAL A 963 19.96 14.49 7.83
CA VAL A 963 20.42 15.19 6.64
C VAL A 963 19.46 16.33 6.32
N PHE A 964 19.97 17.38 5.68
CA PHE A 964 19.12 18.40 5.07
C PHE A 964 18.67 17.94 3.68
N ASP A 965 17.38 18.07 3.40
CA ASP A 965 16.82 17.80 2.07
C ASP A 965 15.49 18.51 1.81
N ALA A 966 15.06 18.52 0.56
CA ALA A 966 13.69 18.78 0.16
C ALA A 966 13.31 18.02 -1.12
N SER A 967 12.03 17.70 -1.24
CA SER A 967 11.39 17.14 -2.43
C SER A 967 9.95 17.61 -2.50
N SER A 968 9.42 17.86 -3.69
CA SER A 968 8.00 18.18 -3.87
C SER A 968 7.24 16.97 -4.40
N VAL A 969 6.02 16.76 -3.90
CA VAL A 969 5.10 15.69 -4.33
C VAL A 969 3.79 16.36 -4.72
N ASP A 970 3.43 16.30 -6.00
CA ASP A 970 2.21 16.91 -6.55
C ASP A 970 2.02 18.39 -6.18
N GLY A 971 3.10 19.18 -6.30
CA GLY A 971 3.10 20.62 -5.98
C GLY A 971 3.47 20.95 -4.54
N VAL A 972 3.31 20.01 -3.61
CA VAL A 972 3.53 20.24 -2.18
C VAL A 972 4.99 20.00 -1.78
N PRO A 973 5.70 20.98 -1.20
CA PRO A 973 7.06 20.77 -0.70
C PRO A 973 7.11 19.93 0.58
N PHE A 974 7.98 18.92 0.60
CA PHE A 974 8.35 18.10 1.76
C PHE A 974 9.82 18.34 2.11
N LEU A 975 10.07 19.03 3.21
CA LEU A 975 11.41 19.35 3.68
C LEU A 975 11.86 18.38 4.77
N VAL A 976 13.14 18.03 4.80
CA VAL A 976 13.77 17.29 5.89
C VAL A 976 14.82 18.18 6.53
N ASN A 977 14.56 18.61 7.76
CA ASN A 977 15.53 19.38 8.54
C ASN A 977 16.63 18.46 9.10
N GLY A 978 17.89 18.83 8.88
CA GLY A 978 19.04 18.09 9.37
C GLY A 978 19.40 18.42 10.83
N ASN A 979 20.55 17.90 11.28
CA ASN A 979 20.90 17.94 12.70
C ASN A 979 21.35 19.32 13.18
N SER A 980 20.76 19.80 14.28
CA SER A 980 21.14 21.08 14.90
C SER A 980 22.17 20.96 16.02
N GLY A 981 22.41 19.76 16.55
CA GLY A 981 23.40 19.53 17.61
C GLY A 981 24.23 18.27 17.44
N LYS A 982 23.59 17.11 17.20
CA LYS A 982 24.29 15.82 17.02
C LYS A 982 25.02 15.75 15.67
N GLY A 983 25.98 14.85 15.55
CA GLY A 983 26.66 14.62 14.25
C GLY A 983 25.68 14.08 13.18
N PRO A 984 25.87 14.40 11.90
CA PRO A 984 24.96 14.01 10.80
C PRO A 984 24.96 12.50 10.55
N ALA A 985 23.91 12.01 9.89
CA ALA A 985 23.75 10.59 9.56
C ALA A 985 24.42 10.19 8.23
N SER A 986 24.72 11.16 7.36
CA SER A 986 25.33 10.94 6.04
C SER A 986 26.54 11.85 5.78
N THR A 987 27.11 11.76 4.58
CA THR A 987 28.19 12.64 4.11
C THR A 987 27.67 14.02 3.70
N PRO A 988 28.49 15.08 3.73
CA PRO A 988 28.03 16.45 3.46
C PRO A 988 27.42 16.69 2.08
N ASP A 989 27.83 15.94 1.06
CA ASP A 989 27.29 15.95 -0.30
C ASP A 989 25.86 15.39 -0.39
N HIS A 990 25.44 14.59 0.60
CA HIS A 990 24.06 14.12 0.78
C HIS A 990 23.33 14.88 1.89
N GLY A 991 23.65 16.17 2.10
CA GLY A 991 23.02 16.99 3.15
C GLY A 991 23.47 16.66 4.58
N GLY A 992 24.49 15.81 4.76
CA GLY A 992 25.02 15.39 6.05
C GLY A 992 25.94 16.42 6.71
N PHE A 993 25.36 17.49 7.26
CA PHE A 993 26.08 18.49 8.06
C PHE A 993 25.23 18.97 9.25
N THR A 994 25.79 19.84 10.10
CA THR A 994 25.04 20.45 11.21
C THR A 994 24.60 21.87 10.89
N GLY A 995 23.38 22.25 11.26
CA GLY A 995 22.80 23.55 10.96
C GLY A 995 21.35 23.68 11.43
N TRP A 996 20.60 24.56 10.79
CA TRP A 996 19.17 24.75 11.00
C TRP A 996 18.56 25.36 9.74
N THR A 997 17.23 25.40 9.64
CA THR A 997 16.53 25.92 8.46
C THR A 997 15.70 27.14 8.82
N MET A 998 15.74 28.18 8.00
CA MET A 998 14.77 29.28 8.04
C MET A 998 13.77 29.10 6.90
N LEU A 999 12.49 29.00 7.23
CA LEU A 999 11.40 29.00 6.24
C LEU A 999 10.95 30.44 6.02
N GLY A 1000 11.10 30.95 4.81
CA GLY A 1000 10.55 32.21 4.36
C GLY A 1000 9.20 31.98 3.68
N LEU A 1001 8.15 32.58 4.21
CA LEU A 1001 6.81 32.49 3.66
C LEU A 1001 6.32 33.84 3.14
N GLU A 1002 5.54 33.78 2.06
CA GLU A 1002 4.85 34.93 1.48
C GLU A 1002 3.33 34.72 1.48
N PRO A 1003 2.64 34.96 2.61
CA PRO A 1003 1.19 34.72 2.74
C PRO A 1003 0.35 35.41 1.66
N SER A 1004 0.79 36.54 1.10
CA SER A 1004 0.08 37.23 0.00
C SER A 1004 0.05 36.46 -1.32
N HIS A 1005 0.89 35.44 -1.50
CA HIS A 1005 1.01 34.62 -2.70
C HIS A 1005 0.46 33.20 -2.51
N GLY A 1006 -0.28 32.93 -1.43
CA GLY A 1006 -0.87 31.62 -1.17
C GLY A 1006 -2.06 31.26 -2.06
N ASP A 1007 -2.18 31.81 -3.28
CA ASP A 1007 -3.17 31.44 -4.29
C ASP A 1007 -2.39 30.94 -5.52
N HIS A 1008 -2.56 29.66 -5.87
CA HIS A 1008 -1.71 28.88 -6.80
C HIS A 1008 -1.57 29.43 -8.24
N GLY A 1009 -2.20 30.57 -8.55
CA GLY A 1009 -2.30 31.16 -9.89
C GLY A 1009 -1.26 32.21 -10.29
N ASP A 1010 -0.33 32.61 -9.42
CA ASP A 1010 0.73 33.59 -9.72
C ASP A 1010 2.12 33.05 -9.31
N ASP A 1011 3.02 32.88 -10.30
CA ASP A 1011 4.47 32.55 -10.22
C ASP A 1011 5.04 32.21 -8.81
N ASP A 1012 5.24 30.92 -8.56
CA ASP A 1012 5.66 30.24 -7.32
C ASP A 1012 6.68 30.97 -6.41
N ALA A 1013 6.25 31.32 -5.20
CA ALA A 1013 7.10 31.31 -4.00
C ALA A 1013 6.29 31.50 -2.69
N TRP A 1014 5.22 30.74 -2.43
CA TRP A 1014 4.61 30.80 -1.09
C TRP A 1014 5.62 30.40 0.00
N LEU A 1015 6.44 29.38 -0.26
CA LEU A 1015 7.49 28.90 0.64
C LEU A 1015 8.85 28.87 -0.06
N ARG A 1016 9.88 29.35 0.64
CA ARG A 1016 11.30 29.12 0.35
C ARG A 1016 12.02 28.72 1.63
N ALA A 1017 13.03 27.87 1.53
CA ALA A 1017 13.81 27.40 2.65
C ALA A 1017 15.28 27.81 2.51
N GLU A 1018 15.79 28.52 3.52
CA GLU A 1018 17.21 28.79 3.68
C GLU A 1018 17.81 27.77 4.65
N VAL A 1019 18.66 26.88 4.14
CA VAL A 1019 19.36 25.87 4.93
C VAL A 1019 20.69 26.45 5.40
N ILE A 1020 20.73 26.78 6.69
CA ILE A 1020 21.80 27.53 7.33
C ILE A 1020 22.79 26.56 7.96
N ALA A 1021 23.87 26.29 7.23
CA ALA A 1021 24.98 25.48 7.75
C ALA A 1021 25.68 26.20 8.92
N ARG A 1022 26.05 25.45 9.96
CA ARG A 1022 26.98 25.95 10.98
C ARG A 1022 28.33 26.28 10.34
N VAL A 1023 28.88 27.47 10.60
CA VAL A 1023 30.18 27.87 10.03
C VAL A 1023 31.24 28.04 11.12
N ASP A 1024 32.35 27.29 11.01
CA ASP A 1024 33.56 27.56 11.81
C ASP A 1024 34.62 28.31 10.97
N ALA A 1025 34.71 28.02 9.66
CA ALA A 1025 35.49 28.76 8.67
C ALA A 1025 34.95 28.54 7.24
N ILE A 1026 35.27 29.45 6.31
CA ILE A 1026 34.95 29.29 4.88
C ILE A 1026 36.24 29.32 4.06
N ALA A 1027 36.42 28.33 3.19
CA ALA A 1027 37.43 28.32 2.14
C ALA A 1027 36.79 28.61 0.79
N LEU A 1028 37.28 29.61 0.07
CA LEU A 1028 36.86 29.96 -1.29
C LEU A 1028 38.04 29.73 -2.25
N ASP A 1029 37.82 28.85 -3.24
CA ASP A 1029 38.76 28.58 -4.32
C ASP A 1029 38.23 29.18 -5.63
N VAL A 1030 39.00 30.13 -6.17
CA VAL A 1030 38.74 30.77 -7.45
C VAL A 1030 40.06 31.01 -8.19
N PRO A 1031 40.07 31.00 -9.53
CA PRO A 1031 41.28 31.22 -10.30
C PRO A 1031 41.77 32.66 -10.11
N ALA A 1032 43.04 32.86 -9.76
CA ALA A 1032 43.60 34.20 -9.62
C ALA A 1032 43.57 35.00 -10.94
N THR A 1033 43.59 34.31 -12.09
CA THR A 1033 43.57 34.92 -13.42
C THR A 1033 42.75 34.10 -14.41
N LEU A 1034 41.98 34.78 -15.27
CA LEU A 1034 41.22 34.18 -16.39
C LEU A 1034 41.46 34.97 -17.70
N ALA A 1035 41.35 34.32 -18.84
CA ALA A 1035 41.30 35.02 -20.13
C ALA A 1035 39.85 35.40 -20.46
N VAL A 1036 39.65 36.43 -21.28
CA VAL A 1036 38.31 36.79 -21.78
C VAL A 1036 37.72 35.62 -22.60
N GLY A 1037 36.53 35.18 -22.24
CA GLY A 1037 35.81 34.05 -22.81
C GLY A 1037 36.18 32.69 -22.22
N ALA A 1038 37.22 32.60 -21.37
CA ALA A 1038 37.63 31.35 -20.75
C ALA A 1038 36.81 31.03 -19.50
N THR A 1039 36.51 29.75 -19.32
CA THR A 1039 35.84 29.19 -18.14
C THR A 1039 36.88 28.53 -17.24
N GLY A 1040 36.81 28.80 -15.94
CA GLY A 1040 37.56 28.10 -14.88
C GLY A 1040 36.60 27.51 -13.84
N SER A 1041 37.15 26.87 -12.80
CA SER A 1041 36.39 26.31 -11.69
C SER A 1041 36.25 27.30 -10.53
N VAL A 1042 35.12 27.28 -9.86
CA VAL A 1042 34.88 27.99 -8.60
C VAL A 1042 34.24 27.02 -7.62
N SER A 1043 34.70 27.03 -6.37
CA SER A 1043 34.09 26.25 -5.30
C SER A 1043 34.30 26.92 -3.95
N ALA A 1044 33.41 26.63 -3.01
CA ALA A 1044 33.58 27.02 -1.63
C ALA A 1044 33.23 25.86 -0.69
N THR A 1045 33.84 25.84 0.48
CA THR A 1045 33.58 24.85 1.52
C THR A 1045 33.50 25.51 2.89
N VAL A 1046 32.66 24.97 3.76
CA VAL A 1046 32.54 25.32 5.18
C VAL A 1046 33.22 24.26 6.04
N ASP A 1047 34.08 24.66 6.96
CA ASP A 1047 34.62 23.75 7.98
C ASP A 1047 33.67 23.65 9.18
N GLN A 1048 33.45 22.43 9.67
CA GLN A 1048 32.66 22.12 10.86
C GLN A 1048 33.39 21.15 11.80
N ASP A 1049 33.37 21.45 13.09
CA ASP A 1049 33.90 20.61 14.19
C ASP A 1049 35.38 20.20 14.04
N GLY A 1050 36.12 20.93 13.20
CA GLY A 1050 37.54 20.67 12.91
C GLY A 1050 37.84 19.39 12.14
N VAL A 1051 36.81 18.65 11.68
CA VAL A 1051 36.99 17.37 10.94
C VAL A 1051 36.12 17.25 9.70
N ARG A 1052 35.01 17.99 9.60
CA ARG A 1052 34.10 17.96 8.44
C ARG A 1052 34.32 19.18 7.56
N THR A 1053 34.33 18.94 6.25
CA THR A 1053 34.36 19.99 5.21
C THR A 1053 33.09 19.82 4.37
N VAL A 1054 32.21 20.81 4.42
CA VAL A 1054 30.89 20.82 3.80
C VAL A 1054 30.96 21.66 2.52
N PRO A 1055 30.67 21.10 1.34
CA PRO A 1055 30.57 21.88 0.11
C PRO A 1055 29.50 22.96 0.21
N VAL A 1056 29.77 24.17 -0.27
CA VAL A 1056 28.78 25.25 -0.39
C VAL A 1056 28.05 25.09 -1.73
N GLN A 1057 27.19 24.08 -1.77
CA GLN A 1057 26.28 23.73 -2.86
C GLN A 1057 24.99 23.20 -2.22
N TRP A 1058 23.94 22.98 -3.00
CA TRP A 1058 22.70 22.42 -2.50
C TRP A 1058 22.96 21.14 -1.65
N PRO A 1059 22.32 20.99 -0.47
CA PRO A 1059 21.25 21.83 0.07
C PRO A 1059 21.74 23.05 0.87
N VAL A 1060 23.03 23.37 0.96
CA VAL A 1060 23.52 24.55 1.69
C VAL A 1060 23.12 25.85 0.97
N SER A 1061 22.42 26.73 1.69
CA SER A 1061 22.14 28.09 1.22
C SER A 1061 23.34 29.01 1.39
N ALA A 1062 23.61 29.82 0.37
CA ALA A 1062 24.70 30.79 0.38
C ALA A 1062 24.38 32.03 -0.43
N LEU A 1063 25.10 33.12 -0.19
CA LEU A 1063 25.04 34.33 -1.03
C LEU A 1063 26.36 34.51 -1.78
N TRP A 1064 26.37 34.13 -3.05
CA TRP A 1064 27.46 34.41 -3.99
C TRP A 1064 27.32 35.80 -4.59
N GLY A 1065 28.45 36.46 -4.87
CA GLY A 1065 28.44 37.77 -5.52
C GLY A 1065 29.77 38.48 -5.47
N GLY A 1066 29.70 39.80 -5.29
CA GLY A 1066 30.84 40.69 -5.10
C GLY A 1066 31.07 41.66 -6.27
N ASP A 1067 32.09 42.51 -6.14
CA ASP A 1067 32.33 43.61 -7.07
C ASP A 1067 32.75 43.11 -8.46
N GLY A 1068 31.99 43.46 -9.49
CA GLY A 1068 32.26 43.04 -10.87
C GLY A 1068 31.93 41.56 -11.14
N VAL A 1069 31.10 40.94 -10.31
CA VAL A 1069 30.63 39.56 -10.46
C VAL A 1069 29.16 39.57 -10.87
N HIS A 1070 28.80 38.73 -11.84
CA HIS A 1070 27.42 38.33 -12.09
C HIS A 1070 27.25 36.88 -11.64
N VAL A 1071 26.21 36.57 -10.87
CA VAL A 1071 25.87 35.18 -10.54
C VAL A 1071 24.76 34.75 -11.49
N GLY A 1072 24.99 33.66 -12.23
CA GLY A 1072 24.08 33.17 -13.27
C GLY A 1072 24.70 33.19 -14.67
N ALA A 1073 23.83 33.03 -15.66
CA ALA A 1073 24.24 32.79 -17.04
C ALA A 1073 25.06 33.96 -17.62
N PRO A 1074 26.21 33.71 -18.26
CA PRO A 1074 27.04 34.75 -18.89
C PRO A 1074 26.30 35.66 -19.88
N ALA A 1075 25.22 35.16 -20.50
CA ALA A 1075 24.41 35.90 -21.46
C ALA A 1075 23.60 37.04 -20.82
N ASP A 1076 23.23 36.88 -19.54
CA ASP A 1076 22.39 37.83 -18.79
C ASP A 1076 23.22 38.84 -17.98
N ALA A 1077 24.55 38.67 -17.99
CA ALA A 1077 25.47 39.48 -17.25
C ALA A 1077 25.38 40.97 -17.66
N PRO A 1078 25.30 41.90 -16.69
CA PRO A 1078 25.32 43.32 -17.00
C PRO A 1078 26.65 43.72 -17.62
N ARG A 1079 26.65 44.80 -18.41
CA ARG A 1079 27.83 45.22 -19.21
C ARG A 1079 29.06 45.51 -18.35
N ASP A 1080 28.88 45.76 -17.07
CA ASP A 1080 29.92 46.03 -16.08
C ASP A 1080 30.43 44.79 -15.32
N ALA A 1081 29.82 43.62 -15.49
CA ALA A 1081 30.35 42.36 -14.95
C ALA A 1081 31.70 42.02 -15.62
N VAL A 1082 32.68 41.65 -14.81
CA VAL A 1082 34.02 41.21 -15.23
C VAL A 1082 34.07 39.68 -15.34
N VAL A 1083 33.38 38.99 -14.44
CA VAL A 1083 33.18 37.53 -14.45
C VAL A 1083 31.70 37.17 -14.29
N ALA A 1084 31.29 36.03 -14.84
CA ALA A 1084 30.06 35.34 -14.47
C ALA A 1084 30.43 34.12 -13.62
N VAL A 1085 29.71 33.88 -12.53
CA VAL A 1085 29.87 32.75 -11.61
C VAL A 1085 28.60 31.93 -11.64
N ASP A 1086 28.73 30.63 -11.84
CA ASP A 1086 27.66 29.65 -11.73
C ASP A 1086 28.05 28.69 -10.60
N PRO A 1087 27.52 28.91 -9.37
CA PRO A 1087 27.85 28.07 -8.22
C PRO A 1087 27.37 26.62 -8.37
N ALA A 1088 26.20 26.41 -8.97
CA ALA A 1088 25.63 25.08 -9.19
C ALA A 1088 26.50 24.26 -10.16
N ALA A 1089 26.94 24.88 -11.26
CA ALA A 1089 27.86 24.24 -12.20
C ALA A 1089 29.32 24.23 -11.70
N GLY A 1090 29.64 24.91 -10.60
CA GLY A 1090 31.01 25.10 -10.13
C GLY A 1090 31.92 25.84 -11.12
N THR A 1091 31.36 26.73 -11.96
CA THR A 1091 32.11 27.42 -13.03
C THR A 1091 32.18 28.93 -12.89
N ILE A 1092 33.28 29.52 -13.38
CA ILE A 1092 33.48 30.95 -13.47
C ILE A 1092 34.01 31.33 -14.85
N GLN A 1093 33.32 32.22 -15.56
CA GLN A 1093 33.71 32.67 -16.90
C GLN A 1093 34.20 34.13 -16.89
N GLY A 1094 35.36 34.37 -17.51
CA GLY A 1094 35.85 35.73 -17.75
C GLY A 1094 35.05 36.42 -18.86
N LEU A 1095 34.34 37.50 -18.57
CA LEU A 1095 33.48 38.19 -19.55
C LEU A 1095 34.22 39.33 -20.27
N ARG A 1096 35.08 40.05 -19.55
CA ARG A 1096 35.83 41.21 -20.07
C ARG A 1096 37.04 41.51 -19.22
N SER A 1097 38.03 42.20 -19.78
CA SER A 1097 39.24 42.54 -19.04
C SER A 1097 38.95 43.46 -17.84
N GLY A 1098 39.49 43.12 -16.67
CA GLY A 1098 39.24 43.82 -15.41
C GLY A 1098 39.63 43.00 -14.20
N THR A 1099 39.35 43.50 -13.00
CA THR A 1099 39.44 42.73 -11.76
C THR A 1099 38.05 42.63 -11.16
N ALA A 1100 37.63 41.41 -10.83
CA ALA A 1100 36.44 41.11 -10.05
C ALA A 1100 36.85 40.68 -8.64
N THR A 1101 36.00 40.95 -7.66
CA THR A 1101 36.14 40.44 -6.29
C THR A 1101 34.98 39.50 -6.04
N VAL A 1102 35.25 38.20 -5.99
CA VAL A 1102 34.26 37.15 -5.73
C VAL A 1102 34.09 36.98 -4.23
N THR A 1103 32.84 37.00 -3.77
CA THR A 1103 32.43 36.77 -2.39
C THR A 1103 31.46 35.61 -2.30
N VAL A 1104 31.56 34.83 -1.23
CA VAL A 1104 30.54 33.85 -0.81
C VAL A 1104 30.26 34.08 0.67
N THR A 1105 28.97 34.14 1.04
CA THR A 1105 28.53 34.29 2.43
C THR A 1105 27.67 33.10 2.83
N VAL A 1106 27.94 32.49 3.98
CA VAL A 1106 27.14 31.39 4.57
C VAL A 1106 26.94 31.72 6.05
N ASN A 1107 25.70 31.70 6.55
CA ASN A 1107 25.36 32.00 7.95
C ASN A 1107 26.03 33.30 8.46
N GLY A 1108 26.02 34.35 7.64
CA GLY A 1108 26.65 35.65 7.95
C GLY A 1108 28.19 35.71 7.87
N TRP A 1109 28.89 34.60 7.61
CA TRP A 1109 30.34 34.57 7.41
C TRP A 1109 30.69 34.76 5.94
N THR A 1110 31.60 35.68 5.61
CA THR A 1110 31.98 35.96 4.21
C THR A 1110 33.44 35.58 3.92
N ALA A 1111 33.67 34.84 2.83
CA ALA A 1111 34.99 34.68 2.22
C ALA A 1111 35.10 35.52 0.94
N THR A 1112 36.31 35.99 0.62
CA THR A 1112 36.56 36.90 -0.51
C THR A 1112 37.86 36.59 -1.24
N ARG A 1113 37.83 36.67 -2.58
CA ARG A 1113 38.97 36.46 -3.47
C ARG A 1113 38.90 37.32 -4.72
N ASP A 1114 40.03 37.87 -5.15
CA ASP A 1114 40.12 38.65 -6.39
C ASP A 1114 40.47 37.77 -7.61
N VAL A 1115 39.82 38.04 -8.74
CA VAL A 1115 40.04 37.39 -10.04
C VAL A 1115 40.39 38.46 -11.07
N THR A 1116 41.52 38.33 -11.74
CA THR A 1116 41.91 39.25 -12.83
C THR A 1116 41.65 38.64 -14.20
N VAL A 1117 40.80 39.26 -15.00
CA VAL A 1117 40.53 38.86 -16.39
C VAL A 1117 41.41 39.69 -17.33
N GLY A 1118 42.22 39.02 -18.17
CA GLY A 1118 43.30 39.66 -18.96
C GLY A 1118 43.47 39.12 -20.37
#